data_AF-A0AA42ZBQ2-F1
#
_entry.id   AF-A0AA42ZBQ2-F1
#
_cell.length_a   1.000
_cell.length_b   1.000
_cell.length_c   1.000
_cell.angle_alpha   90.00
_cell.angle_beta   90.00
_cell.angle_gamma   90.00
#
_symmetry.space_group_name_H-M   'P 1'
#
loop_
_entity.id
_entity.type
_entity.pdbx_description
1 polymer ?
#
loop_
_entity_poly.entity_id
_entity_poly.type
_entity_poly.pdbx_seq_one_letter_code
_entity_poly.pdbx_strand_id
1 'polypeptide(L)'
;MKVPPQFLASLVIVIGSITISSSARDNKSEPSPHPFKSETEQRAKSLHASAAGLTSFGLHRTAKIEATVNCNGTAGSGYYPGVVPADTGAPDLSFITPPGSQVEYLYGMAVWVGGIVGTDTLVSVGADGWSTGGGELFAPLWSQSGSMAEVDHIADNSLTANCVDTFTAGVDPDYFGRPHIPMNLDIVLASHSWDQPGLDEIIVYDLGVTNIGADSVHDAYIGIFVDADVCYECSGTYGHGDDLAGSIPEHQIGYVIDNDGDHLYSPYTTPKILALKWLHSSFEISDTAFNWWISNSNTTLDFGPRLKGSPNDPFMDFGTGGKGTPEGDVNKYYLLSHVEWDYDQVQTASILPDDSIWMYPDQAHAQDFADGYDARFLMSMGPFELPPGATERVLFAAFTADSVHVDTTNAYNLPDDPDTYLANLNFDNLLANATMADSLGQLVRNTPYPVSGLRVSYKTISTVTVSWQRAPFLNLDGYKVYFSQIPPEMLPYPGVVAPWLRPEELVLEAELSTSQTEYTFENLDPSLFYFVNVASVAEGSVGDPGSPLFIRSGGPSNQSPTLPTEYLFLQETEPATIEWTAPQGVVVDHYLFYRGDSADIAIKYHPFYDEGEAADSIVPLDSFYIADEDKTYYYYALEPHTELEPSTTSYLDLGPVDDHVYFVNAVDEYGYETPFSNQTQLHFIEPRTRDILVMIGRPIPAMAVAPSALMEFYDSLLVGYDHDYYLVGDSIRSQYCPDGFPQCVDWHDFMRYSVVIVDGDFAHNILSPDYEDQMRGFTRYLLSGGTLAAFGSLSALNGFGSHSPPTVHKTYHWFISRFFGVDSVASMSWIYCGPETYCHQQTGFTWAESVNGSMPDMVYDPANDFFTPIAQMFWPCGQCAPDVASFRVNEDAEVTHVAHTLYPNTSIHEGDPIGLTVDNEGTKVWWFGFHLWYMEQPAARDLIEAIYPSPMGKVEIEPDTISATALHALEPDTVTIYFGDLNDGHTVGDIDQSSLAINGALVPSSVELLPTHPDFIGEAVALDLSAIDFLSGYEIAWGMTNRGYTLTGLFNDGDSLTAGGWFILAGHRAGDITLDGSVDISDLLYIIDFMFRAGPPPEFPPSADVDADCVVDISDLVYLVEYFFGGGTAPQRGCAID
;
A
#
# COMPACT_ATOMS: atom_id res chain seq x y z
N MET A 1 45.20 21.52 -44.54
CA MET A 1 44.95 20.22 -45.23
C MET A 1 43.43 20.04 -45.19
N LYS A 2 42.64 20.29 -46.25
CA LYS A 2 42.39 19.41 -47.42
C LYS A 2 42.31 17.94 -46.95
N VAL A 3 41.14 17.30 -46.86
CA VAL A 3 40.20 16.95 -47.94
C VAL A 3 38.81 16.61 -47.32
N PRO A 4 37.71 16.72 -48.09
CA PRO A 4 36.50 17.43 -47.67
C PRO A 4 35.19 16.60 -47.86
N PRO A 5 34.13 17.11 -48.51
CA PRO A 5 32.78 17.36 -47.98
C PRO A 5 31.75 16.45 -48.68
N GLN A 6 30.45 16.80 -48.66
CA GLN A 6 29.48 16.81 -49.77
C GLN A 6 28.05 16.62 -49.18
N PHE A 7 26.95 17.28 -49.57
CA PHE A 7 26.53 18.30 -50.56
C PHE A 7 25.14 18.78 -50.04
N LEU A 8 24.79 20.08 -50.01
CA LEU A 8 24.09 20.86 -51.07
C LEU A 8 22.81 20.15 -51.59
N ALA A 9 21.67 20.78 -51.87
CA ALA A 9 21.17 22.15 -51.88
C ALA A 9 19.80 22.10 -52.57
N SER A 10 18.97 23.14 -52.42
CA SER A 10 18.60 24.04 -53.53
C SER A 10 17.16 24.57 -53.45
N LEU A 11 17.06 25.89 -53.72
CA LEU A 11 16.07 26.60 -54.58
C LEU A 11 14.60 26.68 -54.12
N VAL A 12 13.82 27.76 -54.29
CA VAL A 12 13.98 29.17 -54.76
C VAL A 12 12.57 29.78 -54.96
N ILE A 13 12.51 31.12 -54.97
CA ILE A 13 11.44 32.04 -55.47
C ILE A 13 10.20 32.22 -54.56
N VAL A 14 9.95 33.38 -53.92
CA VAL A 14 9.83 34.82 -54.33
C VAL A 14 8.39 35.20 -54.72
N ILE A 15 8.05 36.45 -54.37
CA ILE A 15 6.86 37.30 -54.67
C ILE A 15 5.82 37.27 -53.53
N GLY A 16 5.44 38.38 -52.89
CA GLY A 16 5.72 39.78 -53.17
C GLY A 16 5.28 40.71 -52.04
N SER A 17 5.99 41.83 -52.01
CA SER A 17 6.01 42.93 -51.06
C SER A 17 4.72 43.74 -51.00
N ILE A 18 4.43 44.36 -49.84
CA ILE A 18 4.12 45.80 -49.76
C ILE A 18 4.85 46.41 -48.56
N THR A 19 5.43 47.57 -48.82
CA THR A 19 6.46 48.27 -48.05
C THR A 19 5.95 49.62 -47.56
N ILE A 20 6.47 50.04 -46.39
CA ILE A 20 7.01 51.40 -46.09
C ILE A 20 6.04 52.50 -45.61
N SER A 21 6.26 52.90 -44.34
CA SER A 21 6.42 54.25 -43.75
C SER A 21 5.29 55.29 -43.94
N SER A 22 5.05 56.29 -43.10
CA SER A 22 5.87 57.06 -42.15
C SER A 22 4.95 58.05 -41.41
N SER A 23 5.49 58.71 -40.39
CA SER A 23 5.31 60.14 -40.07
C SER A 23 4.75 60.44 -38.67
N ALA A 24 5.26 61.55 -38.15
CA ALA A 24 5.41 61.89 -36.76
C ALA A 24 4.56 63.11 -36.36
N ARG A 25 4.40 63.25 -35.03
CA ARG A 25 4.42 64.47 -34.19
C ARG A 25 3.13 64.89 -33.45
N ASP A 26 3.36 65.05 -32.13
CA ASP A 26 2.80 65.98 -31.13
C ASP A 26 1.32 65.80 -30.74
N ASN A 27 0.87 65.84 -29.48
CA ASN A 27 1.36 66.48 -28.25
C ASN A 27 0.58 65.92 -27.01
N LYS A 28 1.28 65.78 -25.88
CA LYS A 28 0.86 65.92 -24.44
C LYS A 28 -0.55 65.46 -23.97
N SER A 29 -0.58 64.46 -23.08
CA SER A 29 -1.33 64.47 -21.80
C SER A 29 -0.80 63.37 -20.86
N GLU A 30 -1.05 63.53 -19.56
CA GLU A 30 -0.45 62.88 -18.38
C GLU A 30 -0.54 61.33 -18.35
N PRO A 31 0.38 60.60 -17.66
CA PRO A 31 0.24 59.16 -17.49
C PRO A 31 -0.75 58.85 -16.36
N SER A 32 -1.90 58.29 -16.74
CA SER A 32 -2.72 57.43 -15.88
C SER A 32 -1.94 56.15 -15.55
N PRO A 33 -1.99 55.62 -14.32
CA PRO A 33 -1.34 54.36 -14.03
C PRO A 33 -2.30 53.18 -14.32
N HIS A 34 -1.69 52.06 -14.72
CA HIS A 34 -2.21 50.69 -14.79
C HIS A 34 -3.05 50.27 -16.02
N PRO A 35 -2.41 49.59 -16.98
CA PRO A 35 -2.97 48.42 -17.64
C PRO A 35 -2.15 47.18 -17.21
N PHE A 36 -2.80 46.24 -16.52
CA PHE A 36 -2.24 44.91 -16.28
C PHE A 36 -2.69 43.93 -17.37
N LYS A 37 -1.84 42.92 -17.54
CA LYS A 37 -1.91 41.72 -18.41
C LYS A 37 -1.31 41.89 -19.81
N SER A 38 -0.09 41.35 -19.95
CA SER A 38 0.40 40.74 -21.18
C SER A 38 0.76 39.29 -20.87
N GLU A 39 0.19 38.39 -21.68
CA GLU A 39 0.38 36.94 -21.70
C GLU A 39 1.84 36.52 -21.91
N THR A 40 2.26 35.41 -21.30
CA THR A 40 2.44 34.07 -21.94
C THR A 40 3.57 33.31 -21.23
N GLU A 41 3.30 32.03 -20.97
CA GLU A 41 4.19 30.92 -20.57
C GLU A 41 4.27 30.60 -19.06
N GLN A 42 3.76 29.39 -18.75
CA GLN A 42 3.80 28.61 -17.50
C GLN A 42 2.74 28.89 -16.43
N ARG A 43 1.69 28.05 -16.37
CA ARG A 43 1.43 27.13 -15.24
C ARG A 43 0.07 26.43 -15.31
N ALA A 44 0.12 25.10 -15.16
CA ALA A 44 -0.99 24.25 -14.72
C ALA A 44 -1.33 24.55 -13.25
N LYS A 45 -2.63 24.58 -12.91
CA LYS A 45 -3.19 24.02 -11.65
C LYS A 45 -4.70 24.27 -11.47
N SER A 46 -5.38 23.15 -11.21
CA SER A 46 -6.65 22.91 -10.48
C SER A 46 -7.94 23.55 -10.97
N LEU A 47 -8.64 22.86 -11.87
CA LEU A 47 -10.09 22.89 -11.97
C LEU A 47 -10.65 21.46 -12.00
N HIS A 48 -10.75 20.87 -10.81
CA HIS A 48 -11.74 19.84 -10.51
C HIS A 48 -12.85 20.48 -9.69
N ALA A 49 -13.65 21.32 -10.34
CA ALA A 49 -14.93 21.78 -9.81
C ALA A 49 -16.06 21.08 -10.56
N SER A 50 -16.02 19.74 -10.59
CA SER A 50 -17.18 18.90 -10.89
C SER A 50 -17.48 18.06 -9.65
N ALA A 51 -18.43 18.54 -8.84
CA ALA A 51 -18.92 17.86 -7.63
C ALA A 51 -17.87 17.37 -6.60
N ALA A 52 -16.62 17.85 -6.68
CA ALA A 52 -15.51 17.33 -5.88
C ALA A 52 -15.50 17.94 -4.47
N GLY A 53 -15.41 17.07 -3.46
CA GLY A 53 -15.18 17.48 -2.08
C GLY A 53 -13.92 18.34 -1.96
N LEU A 54 -13.94 19.24 -0.98
CA LEU A 54 -12.80 20.07 -0.62
C LEU A 54 -11.54 19.22 -0.43
N THR A 55 -10.39 19.73 -0.87
CA THR A 55 -9.11 19.03 -0.78
C THR A 55 -8.49 19.19 0.62
N SER A 56 -7.59 18.28 0.96
CA SER A 56 -6.80 18.32 2.21
C SER A 56 -5.60 19.28 2.14
N PHE A 57 -5.20 19.69 0.93
CA PHE A 57 -4.07 20.59 0.70
C PHE A 57 -4.35 21.56 -0.46
N GLY A 58 -3.56 22.63 -0.50
CA GLY A 58 -3.49 23.60 -1.58
C GLY A 58 -2.04 24.04 -1.81
N LEU A 59 -1.77 24.64 -2.97
CA LEU A 59 -0.39 24.89 -3.41
C LEU A 59 -0.18 26.34 -3.83
N HIS A 60 0.82 26.99 -3.22
CA HIS A 60 1.40 28.22 -3.75
C HIS A 60 2.53 27.88 -4.71
N ARG A 61 2.45 28.40 -5.92
CA ARG A 61 3.54 28.40 -6.88
C ARG A 61 3.71 29.83 -7.36
N THR A 62 4.83 30.46 -7.04
CA THR A 62 5.27 31.76 -7.58
C THR A 62 6.53 31.56 -8.42
N ALA A 63 7.05 32.58 -9.09
CA ALA A 63 8.33 32.43 -9.82
C ALA A 63 9.53 32.09 -8.91
N LYS A 64 9.38 32.18 -7.57
CA LYS A 64 10.46 31.99 -6.60
C LYS A 64 10.18 30.97 -5.49
N ILE A 65 8.92 30.57 -5.26
CA ILE A 65 8.53 29.65 -4.18
C ILE A 65 7.57 28.58 -4.72
N GLU A 66 7.76 27.33 -4.29
CA GLU A 66 6.70 26.31 -4.26
C GLU A 66 6.45 25.84 -2.83
N ALA A 67 5.23 26.01 -2.34
CA ALA A 67 4.88 25.64 -0.98
C ALA A 67 3.47 25.04 -0.90
N THR A 68 3.28 24.11 0.03
CA THR A 68 1.99 23.46 0.32
C THR A 68 1.39 24.03 1.59
N VAL A 69 0.07 24.21 1.61
CA VAL A 69 -0.72 24.56 2.81
C VAL A 69 -1.77 23.47 3.02
N ASN A 70 -2.00 23.05 4.27
CA ASN A 70 -2.85 21.91 4.60
C ASN A 70 -4.10 22.32 5.38
N CYS A 71 -5.08 21.42 5.43
CA CYS A 71 -6.37 21.65 6.10
C CYS A 71 -6.38 21.42 7.62
N ASN A 72 -5.24 21.07 8.24
CA ASN A 72 -5.07 20.80 9.67
C ASN A 72 -4.26 21.90 10.39
N GLY A 73 -4.20 23.11 9.83
CA GLY A 73 -3.43 24.20 10.43
C GLY A 73 -1.91 24.04 10.26
N THR A 74 -1.47 23.23 9.28
CA THR A 74 -0.06 23.07 8.93
C THR A 74 0.23 23.52 7.49
N ALA A 75 1.50 23.69 7.17
CA ALA A 75 2.01 23.88 5.81
C ALA A 75 3.30 23.06 5.64
N GLY A 76 3.64 22.69 4.40
CA GLY A 76 4.69 21.70 4.09
C GLY A 76 4.19 20.25 4.10
N SER A 77 5.08 19.34 3.70
CA SER A 77 4.81 17.91 3.51
C SER A 77 4.88 17.11 4.81
N GLY A 78 5.71 17.54 5.76
CA GLY A 78 6.07 16.75 6.93
C GLY A 78 4.91 16.41 7.88
N TYR A 79 3.89 17.26 7.90
CA TYR A 79 2.71 17.11 8.77
C TYR A 79 1.39 16.98 7.99
N TYR A 80 1.46 16.40 6.79
CA TYR A 80 0.28 16.22 5.93
C TYR A 80 -0.69 15.16 6.50
N PRO A 81 -1.99 15.47 6.64
CA PRO A 81 -2.95 14.62 7.36
C PRO A 81 -3.54 13.43 6.56
N GLY A 82 -3.04 13.10 5.36
CA GLY A 82 -3.66 12.09 4.48
C GLY A 82 -2.70 11.24 3.65
N VAL A 83 -3.25 10.30 2.87
CA VAL A 83 -2.51 9.53 1.86
C VAL A 83 -2.57 10.25 0.52
N VAL A 84 -1.43 10.30 -0.16
CA VAL A 84 -1.25 10.98 -1.42
C VAL A 84 -1.85 10.17 -2.58
N PRO A 85 -2.68 10.77 -3.45
CA PRO A 85 -2.96 10.20 -4.76
C PRO A 85 -1.68 10.25 -5.62
N ALA A 86 -1.11 9.08 -5.94
CA ALA A 86 0.18 8.94 -6.63
C ALA A 86 0.25 9.63 -8.01
N ASP A 87 -0.90 9.99 -8.57
CA ASP A 87 -1.11 10.64 -9.86
C ASP A 87 -1.09 12.18 -9.81
N THR A 88 -1.19 12.79 -8.62
CA THR A 88 -1.30 14.26 -8.48
C THR A 88 0.03 15.01 -8.44
N GLY A 89 1.15 14.32 -8.19
CA GLY A 89 2.49 14.93 -8.09
C GLY A 89 2.65 15.96 -6.95
N ALA A 90 1.82 15.89 -5.91
CA ALA A 90 1.92 16.68 -4.67
C ALA A 90 1.73 15.70 -3.50
N PRO A 91 2.64 15.62 -2.50
CA PRO A 91 2.84 16.62 -1.46
C PRO A 91 4.32 16.84 -1.12
N ASP A 92 5.27 16.44 -1.96
CA ASP A 92 6.72 16.58 -1.72
C ASP A 92 7.23 18.04 -1.82
N LEU A 93 6.35 19.05 -1.64
CA LEU A 93 6.68 20.47 -1.80
C LEU A 93 6.61 21.20 -0.45
N SER A 94 7.75 21.25 0.25
CA SER A 94 7.90 21.89 1.55
C SER A 94 8.77 23.15 1.46
N PHE A 95 8.17 24.21 0.91
CA PHE A 95 8.82 25.51 0.69
C PHE A 95 10.13 25.39 -0.12
N ILE A 96 9.98 25.03 -1.39
CA ILE A 96 11.10 24.88 -2.33
C ILE A 96 11.45 26.23 -2.94
N THR A 97 12.73 26.59 -2.91
CA THR A 97 13.21 27.80 -3.58
C THR A 97 14.64 27.65 -4.13
N PRO A 98 14.84 27.80 -5.46
CA PRO A 98 13.85 28.17 -6.47
C PRO A 98 12.92 27.00 -6.87
N PRO A 99 11.75 27.28 -7.48
CA PRO A 99 10.80 26.24 -7.93
C PRO A 99 11.45 25.15 -8.79
N GLY A 100 11.07 23.90 -8.57
CA GLY A 100 11.60 22.73 -9.29
C GLY A 100 13.05 22.35 -8.97
N SER A 101 13.70 22.97 -7.98
CA SER A 101 15.09 22.68 -7.62
C SER A 101 15.27 21.48 -6.70
N GLN A 102 14.21 21.00 -6.04
CA GLN A 102 14.25 20.03 -4.94
C GLN A 102 15.11 20.50 -3.73
N VAL A 103 15.42 21.80 -3.65
CA VAL A 103 16.05 22.41 -2.47
C VAL A 103 14.92 22.88 -1.54
N GLU A 104 14.73 22.13 -0.47
CA GLU A 104 13.73 22.37 0.56
C GLU A 104 14.30 23.31 1.63
N TYR A 105 13.44 24.12 2.23
CA TYR A 105 13.79 25.01 3.36
C TYR A 105 12.85 24.84 4.55
N LEU A 106 11.96 23.85 4.47
CA LEU A 106 10.94 23.57 5.46
C LEU A 106 10.67 22.06 5.40
N TYR A 107 10.51 21.40 6.54
CA TYR A 107 9.86 20.09 6.60
C TYR A 107 8.35 20.29 6.74
N GLY A 108 7.97 21.07 7.75
CA GLY A 108 6.61 21.55 7.96
C GLY A 108 6.53 22.66 8.99
N MET A 109 5.50 23.49 8.91
CA MET A 109 5.15 24.46 9.96
C MET A 109 3.72 24.24 10.44
N ALA A 110 3.45 24.60 11.70
CA ALA A 110 2.14 24.39 12.32
C ALA A 110 1.71 25.57 13.19
N VAL A 111 0.40 25.83 13.20
CA VAL A 111 -0.22 26.78 14.13
C VAL A 111 -0.38 26.14 15.50
N TRP A 112 0.09 26.84 16.54
CA TRP A 112 -0.15 26.50 17.95
C TRP A 112 -0.98 27.62 18.60
N VAL A 113 -2.06 27.27 19.29
CA VAL A 113 -2.85 28.22 20.08
C VAL A 113 -2.91 27.74 21.52
N GLY A 114 -2.35 28.52 22.44
CA GLY A 114 -2.28 28.15 23.86
C GLY A 114 -3.01 29.14 24.74
N GLY A 115 -3.50 28.69 25.89
CA GLY A 115 -4.19 29.55 26.85
C GLY A 115 -4.56 28.87 28.15
N ILE A 116 -5.16 29.66 29.05
CA ILE A 116 -5.71 29.19 30.32
C ILE A 116 -7.23 29.04 30.16
N VAL A 117 -7.72 27.81 30.19
CA VAL A 117 -9.15 27.48 30.17
C VAL A 117 -9.56 26.96 31.55
N GLY A 118 -10.37 27.75 32.25
CA GLY A 118 -10.71 27.46 33.65
C GLY A 118 -9.49 27.57 34.57
N THR A 119 -8.89 26.44 34.94
CA THR A 119 -7.64 26.37 35.73
C THR A 119 -6.52 25.63 35.01
N ASP A 120 -6.79 25.10 33.82
CA ASP A 120 -5.86 24.28 33.07
C ASP A 120 -5.16 25.12 32.02
N THR A 121 -3.88 24.84 31.84
CA THR A 121 -3.08 25.30 30.72
C THR A 121 -3.22 24.26 29.61
N LEU A 122 -3.65 24.72 28.43
CA LEU A 122 -3.94 23.90 27.24
C LEU A 122 -3.30 24.53 26.01
N VAL A 123 -2.90 23.71 25.05
CA VAL A 123 -2.44 24.15 23.73
C VAL A 123 -3.10 23.28 22.66
N SER A 124 -3.78 23.89 21.69
CA SER A 124 -4.22 23.21 20.48
C SER A 124 -3.13 23.32 19.40
N VAL A 125 -2.66 22.19 18.88
CA VAL A 125 -1.58 22.18 17.86
C VAL A 125 -2.03 21.65 16.49
N GLY A 126 -1.57 22.28 15.41
CA GLY A 126 -1.69 21.69 14.06
C GLY A 126 -0.81 20.44 13.89
N ALA A 127 0.35 20.43 14.55
CA ALA A 127 1.24 19.30 14.69
C ALA A 127 2.03 19.46 16.01
N ASP A 128 2.24 18.35 16.72
CA ASP A 128 3.05 18.32 17.96
C ASP A 128 4.54 18.57 17.70
N GLY A 129 5.05 17.98 16.60
CA GLY A 129 6.40 18.23 16.09
C GLY A 129 7.49 17.26 16.52
N TRP A 130 7.24 16.33 17.46
CA TRP A 130 8.25 15.32 17.82
C TRP A 130 7.68 13.97 18.27
N SER A 131 7.17 13.87 19.50
CA SER A 131 6.90 12.57 20.12
C SER A 131 5.56 11.96 19.74
N THR A 132 4.58 12.79 19.40
CA THR A 132 3.27 12.32 18.91
C THR A 132 3.16 12.73 17.44
N GLY A 133 3.09 11.76 16.52
CA GLY A 133 3.03 12.05 15.08
C GLY A 133 1.72 12.70 14.60
N GLY A 134 0.84 13.15 15.52
CA GLY A 134 -0.49 13.71 15.24
C GLY A 134 -0.62 15.18 15.63
N GLY A 135 -1.61 15.84 15.01
CA GLY A 135 -2.11 17.16 15.42
C GLY A 135 -3.40 17.05 16.22
N GLU A 136 -3.88 18.17 16.75
CA GLU A 136 -5.15 18.32 17.48
C GLU A 136 -6.16 19.18 16.70
N LEU A 137 -5.70 19.84 15.63
CA LEU A 137 -6.53 20.61 14.71
C LEU A 137 -6.94 19.76 13.51
N PHE A 138 -8.25 19.66 13.26
CA PHE A 138 -8.79 18.80 12.22
C PHE A 138 -9.83 19.51 11.36
N ALA A 139 -9.99 19.07 10.11
CA ALA A 139 -11.10 19.55 9.29
C ALA A 139 -12.45 19.27 10.01
N PRO A 140 -13.43 20.20 9.96
CA PRO A 140 -14.68 20.11 10.74
C PRO A 140 -15.52 18.85 10.55
N LEU A 141 -15.38 18.15 9.41
CA LEU A 141 -16.22 17.02 9.01
C LEU A 141 -15.42 15.71 8.96
N TRP A 142 -14.49 15.51 9.90
CA TRP A 142 -13.62 14.32 10.05
C TRP A 142 -14.06 13.08 9.25
N SER A 143 -13.13 12.51 8.45
CA SER A 143 -13.30 11.38 7.52
C SER A 143 -14.02 11.64 6.19
N GLN A 144 -14.60 12.82 5.96
CA GLN A 144 -15.15 13.20 4.66
C GLN A 144 -14.71 14.62 4.28
N SER A 145 -13.91 14.73 3.21
CA SER A 145 -13.41 15.96 2.57
C SER A 145 -12.47 16.81 3.43
N GLY A 146 -11.37 17.28 2.83
CA GLY A 146 -10.54 18.31 3.45
C GLY A 146 -11.30 19.63 3.60
N SER A 147 -10.61 20.71 3.94
CA SER A 147 -11.26 22.02 4.08
C SER A 147 -10.76 23.05 3.09
N MET A 148 -9.75 22.69 2.29
CA MET A 148 -9.02 23.64 1.46
C MET A 148 -9.89 24.06 0.28
N ALA A 149 -9.92 25.37 0.03
CA ALA A 149 -10.58 25.97 -1.10
C ALA A 149 -9.76 27.14 -1.64
N GLU A 150 -9.80 27.35 -2.95
CA GLU A 150 -9.35 28.59 -3.55
C GLU A 150 -10.39 29.68 -3.32
N VAL A 151 -9.94 30.92 -3.12
CA VAL A 151 -10.82 32.08 -2.89
C VAL A 151 -10.44 33.25 -3.77
N ASP A 152 -11.45 33.89 -4.37
CA ASP A 152 -11.27 35.12 -5.11
C ASP A 152 -10.77 36.24 -4.17
N HIS A 153 -9.58 36.77 -4.46
CA HIS A 153 -8.89 37.75 -3.62
C HIS A 153 -8.00 38.68 -4.46
N ILE A 154 -7.37 39.69 -3.83
CA ILE A 154 -6.47 40.64 -4.51
C ILE A 154 -5.09 40.05 -4.86
N ALA A 155 -4.77 38.88 -4.32
CA ALA A 155 -3.52 38.19 -4.64
C ALA A 155 -3.72 37.29 -5.85
N ASP A 156 -2.64 36.98 -6.57
CA ASP A 156 -2.72 36.18 -7.80
C ASP A 156 -3.13 34.72 -7.51
N ASN A 157 -2.81 34.22 -6.30
CA ASN A 157 -3.28 32.95 -5.78
C ASN A 157 -3.66 33.12 -4.30
N SER A 158 -4.87 32.69 -3.92
CA SER A 158 -5.35 32.74 -2.54
C SER A 158 -6.11 31.49 -2.16
N LEU A 159 -5.72 30.92 -1.02
CA LEU A 159 -6.25 29.68 -0.50
C LEU A 159 -6.84 29.91 0.89
N THR A 160 -7.80 29.08 1.28
CA THR A 160 -8.38 29.08 2.63
C THR A 160 -8.59 27.65 3.12
N ALA A 161 -8.18 27.42 4.36
CA ALA A 161 -8.44 26.20 5.11
C ALA A 161 -9.17 26.52 6.42
N ASN A 162 -9.90 25.54 6.93
CA ASN A 162 -10.55 25.60 8.21
C ASN A 162 -10.33 24.30 8.98
N CYS A 163 -9.90 24.45 10.23
CA CYS A 163 -9.69 23.37 11.16
C CYS A 163 -10.25 23.74 12.52
N VAL A 164 -10.62 22.72 13.31
CA VAL A 164 -11.24 22.88 14.62
C VAL A 164 -10.51 22.02 15.64
N ASP A 165 -10.46 22.52 16.88
CA ASP A 165 -10.08 21.76 18.06
C ASP A 165 -11.34 21.38 18.85
N THR A 166 -12.06 20.36 18.37
CA THR A 166 -13.29 19.86 19.04
C THR A 166 -13.31 18.34 19.21
N PHE A 167 -12.33 17.65 18.62
CA PHE A 167 -12.29 16.19 18.59
C PHE A 167 -11.50 15.65 19.76
N THR A 168 -11.99 14.57 20.37
CA THR A 168 -11.25 13.80 21.39
C THR A 168 -11.01 12.35 20.96
N ALA A 169 -11.67 11.91 19.89
CA ALA A 169 -11.56 10.55 19.36
C ALA A 169 -10.56 10.55 18.22
N GLY A 170 -9.59 9.63 18.23
CA GLY A 170 -8.52 9.60 17.23
C GLY A 170 -7.41 10.64 17.46
N VAL A 171 -7.40 11.29 18.63
CA VAL A 171 -6.32 12.16 19.10
C VAL A 171 -5.54 11.40 20.16
N ASP A 172 -4.23 11.26 19.97
CA ASP A 172 -3.36 10.58 20.92
C ASP A 172 -3.22 11.40 22.21
N PRO A 173 -3.05 10.76 23.39
CA PRO A 173 -2.65 11.47 24.59
C PRO A 173 -1.30 12.17 24.41
N ASP A 174 -1.05 13.24 25.17
CA ASP A 174 0.25 13.90 25.18
C ASP A 174 1.37 12.96 25.66
N TYR A 175 2.62 13.40 25.53
CA TYR A 175 3.81 12.66 25.96
C TYR A 175 3.74 12.13 27.41
N PHE A 176 3.04 12.84 28.31
CA PHE A 176 2.88 12.45 29.71
C PHE A 176 1.64 11.58 29.97
N GLY A 177 0.93 11.20 28.91
CA GLY A 177 -0.29 10.39 28.94
C GLY A 177 -1.54 11.17 29.34
N ARG A 178 -1.53 12.50 29.31
CA ARG A 178 -2.72 13.34 29.51
C ARG A 178 -3.58 13.22 28.26
N PRO A 179 -4.86 12.80 28.38
CA PRO A 179 -5.77 12.84 27.25
C PRO A 179 -5.99 14.28 26.77
N HIS A 180 -6.15 14.46 25.45
CA HIS A 180 -6.47 15.75 24.86
C HIS A 180 -7.72 16.39 25.49
N ILE A 181 -7.63 17.68 25.81
CA ILE A 181 -8.73 18.49 26.32
C ILE A 181 -8.96 19.63 25.32
N PRO A 182 -9.99 19.55 24.47
CA PRO A 182 -10.22 20.56 23.44
C PRO A 182 -10.48 21.94 24.03
N MET A 183 -9.79 22.95 23.49
CA MET A 183 -10.04 24.36 23.76
C MET A 183 -11.31 24.86 23.06
N ASN A 184 -11.91 24.06 22.15
CA ASN A 184 -13.09 24.40 21.34
C ASN A 184 -12.82 25.64 20.47
N LEU A 185 -11.81 25.52 19.63
CA LEU A 185 -11.41 26.56 18.68
C LEU A 185 -11.88 26.23 17.27
N ASP A 186 -12.25 27.28 16.52
CA ASP A 186 -12.42 27.27 15.07
C ASP A 186 -11.36 28.18 14.46
N ILE A 187 -10.48 27.58 13.65
CA ILE A 187 -9.32 28.21 13.06
C ILE A 187 -9.49 28.27 11.55
N VAL A 188 -9.49 29.49 11.02
CA VAL A 188 -9.47 29.75 9.58
C VAL A 188 -8.09 30.26 9.22
N LEU A 189 -7.41 29.58 8.30
CA LEU A 189 -6.13 29.98 7.76
C LEU A 189 -6.32 30.31 6.28
N ALA A 190 -6.13 31.58 5.91
CA ALA A 190 -6.00 31.97 4.51
C ALA A 190 -4.52 32.25 4.18
N SER A 191 -4.13 32.00 2.93
CA SER A 191 -2.77 32.23 2.45
C SER A 191 -2.77 32.84 1.06
N HIS A 192 -1.85 33.78 0.83
CA HIS A 192 -1.89 34.68 -0.33
C HIS A 192 -0.49 34.84 -0.94
N SER A 193 -0.39 34.70 -2.26
CA SER A 193 0.86 34.92 -3.00
C SER A 193 0.64 35.71 -4.30
N TRP A 194 1.71 36.34 -4.78
CA TRP A 194 1.72 37.14 -6.01
C TRP A 194 2.79 36.63 -6.96
N ASP A 195 2.56 36.75 -8.26
CA ASP A 195 3.51 36.35 -9.31
C ASP A 195 4.37 37.52 -9.81
N GLN A 196 4.09 38.73 -9.35
CA GLN A 196 4.83 39.93 -9.75
C GLN A 196 6.27 39.89 -9.20
N PRO A 197 7.29 40.17 -10.03
CA PRO A 197 8.67 40.24 -9.57
C PRO A 197 8.86 41.20 -8.39
N GLY A 198 9.45 40.69 -7.30
CA GLY A 198 9.65 41.41 -6.05
C GLY A 198 8.52 41.22 -5.03
N LEU A 199 7.44 40.53 -5.39
CA LEU A 199 6.40 40.02 -4.48
C LEU A 199 6.36 38.49 -4.46
N ASP A 200 6.96 37.85 -5.46
CA ASP A 200 7.01 36.41 -5.70
C ASP A 200 7.83 35.63 -4.67
N GLU A 201 8.54 36.31 -3.77
CA GLU A 201 9.32 35.72 -2.68
C GLU A 201 8.57 35.69 -1.32
N ILE A 202 7.27 36.03 -1.31
CA ILE A 202 6.48 36.23 -0.09
C ILE A 202 5.15 35.49 -0.17
N ILE A 203 4.81 34.74 0.88
CA ILE A 203 3.46 34.23 1.15
C ILE A 203 2.95 34.90 2.41
N VAL A 204 1.80 35.57 2.33
CA VAL A 204 1.14 36.19 3.48
C VAL A 204 0.05 35.24 3.98
N TYR A 205 0.10 34.92 5.27
CA TYR A 205 -0.90 34.13 5.97
C TYR A 205 -1.79 35.02 6.83
N ASP A 206 -3.09 34.72 6.81
CA ASP A 206 -4.13 35.40 7.55
C ASP A 206 -4.89 34.39 8.40
N LEU A 207 -4.59 34.41 9.70
CA LEU A 207 -5.07 33.45 10.68
C LEU A 207 -6.18 34.08 11.52
N GLY A 208 -7.38 33.50 11.48
CA GLY A 208 -8.48 33.81 12.38
C GLY A 208 -8.69 32.70 13.40
N VAL A 209 -8.66 33.03 14.69
CA VAL A 209 -8.89 32.10 15.80
C VAL A 209 -10.17 32.49 16.51
N THR A 210 -11.17 31.61 16.49
CA THR A 210 -12.48 31.83 17.11
C THR A 210 -12.68 30.88 18.27
N ASN A 211 -13.09 31.40 19.43
CA ASN A 211 -13.55 30.56 20.53
C ASN A 211 -15.01 30.18 20.32
N ILE A 212 -15.27 28.91 19.99
CA ILE A 212 -16.62 28.34 19.86
C ILE A 212 -17.06 27.57 21.10
N GLY A 213 -16.22 27.54 22.14
CA GLY A 213 -16.50 26.97 23.45
C GLY A 213 -17.37 27.87 24.33
N ALA A 214 -17.73 27.33 25.50
CA ALA A 214 -18.54 28.04 26.49
C ALA A 214 -17.70 28.85 27.50
N ASP A 215 -16.41 28.52 27.64
CA ASP A 215 -15.49 29.14 28.58
C ASP A 215 -14.56 30.12 27.86
N SER A 216 -14.14 31.19 28.55
CA SER A 216 -13.11 32.10 28.03
C SER A 216 -11.74 31.42 28.02
N VAL A 217 -10.95 31.71 26.99
CA VAL A 217 -9.51 31.43 26.99
C VAL A 217 -8.80 32.69 27.49
N HIS A 218 -8.20 32.59 28.67
CA HIS A 218 -7.44 33.67 29.32
C HIS A 218 -5.96 33.56 28.99
N ASP A 219 -5.26 34.69 28.97
CA ASP A 219 -3.82 34.75 28.64
C ASP A 219 -3.47 33.91 27.40
N ALA A 220 -4.24 34.10 26.32
CA ALA A 220 -4.10 33.34 25.09
C ALA A 220 -2.88 33.81 24.28
N TYR A 221 -2.17 32.87 23.66
CA TYR A 221 -1.03 33.11 22.78
C TYR A 221 -1.21 32.34 21.48
N ILE A 222 -0.71 32.92 20.39
CA ILE A 222 -0.61 32.27 19.08
C ILE A 222 0.87 32.09 18.76
N GLY A 223 1.25 30.91 18.29
CA GLY A 223 2.59 30.63 17.81
C GLY A 223 2.60 29.89 16.47
N ILE A 224 3.68 30.10 15.71
CA ILE A 224 3.98 29.37 14.48
C ILE A 224 5.22 28.54 14.75
N PHE A 225 5.03 27.22 14.88
CA PHE A 225 6.08 26.24 14.99
C PHE A 225 6.64 25.95 13.61
N VAL A 226 7.96 25.91 13.48
CA VAL A 226 8.69 25.62 12.24
C VAL A 226 9.64 24.46 12.51
N ASP A 227 9.44 23.39 11.75
CA ASP A 227 10.37 22.28 11.61
C ASP A 227 11.11 22.44 10.29
N ALA A 228 12.42 22.66 10.36
CA ALA A 228 13.24 22.90 9.19
C ALA A 228 13.81 21.59 8.65
N ASP A 229 14.19 21.63 7.38
CA ASP A 229 14.98 20.61 6.69
C ASP A 229 15.62 21.35 5.50
N VAL A 230 16.67 22.14 5.76
CA VAL A 230 17.29 22.98 4.72
C VAL A 230 18.29 22.17 3.90
N CYS A 231 17.77 21.38 2.96
CA CYS A 231 18.62 20.48 2.17
C CYS A 231 18.13 20.24 0.74
N TYR A 232 19.02 19.66 -0.08
CA TYR A 232 18.66 19.06 -1.36
C TYR A 232 18.24 17.59 -1.18
N GLU A 233 17.04 17.23 -1.67
CA GLU A 233 16.47 15.87 -1.58
C GLU A 233 16.53 15.27 -0.16
N CYS A 234 15.89 15.94 0.81
CA CYS A 234 15.93 15.61 2.23
C CYS A 234 15.39 14.20 2.59
N SER A 235 14.64 13.55 1.70
CA SER A 235 14.06 12.21 1.91
C SER A 235 15.06 11.04 1.87
N GLY A 236 16.36 11.30 1.64
CA GLY A 236 17.41 10.27 1.60
C GLY A 236 18.78 10.67 2.17
N THR A 237 18.95 11.89 2.67
CA THR A 237 20.23 12.47 3.13
C THR A 237 20.11 13.02 4.55
N TYR A 238 21.21 13.04 5.32
CA TYR A 238 21.28 13.73 6.63
C TYR A 238 21.50 15.25 6.45
N GLY A 239 20.88 15.84 5.43
CA GLY A 239 21.14 17.22 4.99
C GLY A 239 20.59 18.30 5.91
N HIS A 240 19.70 17.97 6.84
CA HIS A 240 19.28 18.87 7.93
C HIS A 240 20.29 18.93 9.08
N GLY A 241 21.33 18.10 9.04
CA GLY A 241 22.29 17.94 10.13
C GLY A 241 23.15 19.18 10.38
N ASP A 242 23.09 20.18 9.51
CA ASP A 242 23.85 21.41 9.52
C ASP A 242 22.99 22.69 9.45
N ASP A 243 21.69 22.56 9.76
CA ASP A 243 20.79 23.71 9.81
C ASP A 243 21.07 24.61 11.03
N LEU A 244 20.75 25.89 10.89
CA LEU A 244 20.91 26.93 11.90
C LEU A 244 19.67 27.80 12.02
N ALA A 245 19.11 27.86 13.22
CA ALA A 245 18.06 28.81 13.58
C ALA A 245 18.64 30.16 14.08
N GLY A 246 17.99 31.26 13.70
CA GLY A 246 18.37 32.59 14.15
C GLY A 246 17.23 33.60 14.09
N SER A 247 17.49 34.82 14.58
CA SER A 247 16.48 35.87 14.65
C SER A 247 17.02 37.27 14.37
N ILE A 248 16.12 38.19 14.00
CA ILE A 248 16.38 39.63 13.89
C ILE A 248 15.30 40.35 14.72
N PRO A 249 15.48 40.45 16.06
CA PRO A 249 14.43 40.88 16.98
C PRO A 249 13.87 42.28 16.69
N GLU A 250 14.71 43.22 16.27
CA GLU A 250 14.29 44.58 15.91
C GLU A 250 13.30 44.66 14.73
N HIS A 251 13.27 43.60 13.92
CA HIS A 251 12.37 43.44 12.78
C HIS A 251 11.29 42.38 13.00
N GLN A 252 11.29 41.72 14.18
CA GLN A 252 10.42 40.60 14.53
C GLN A 252 10.51 39.45 13.51
N ILE A 253 11.73 39.07 13.15
CA ILE A 253 12.00 37.99 12.18
C ILE A 253 12.63 36.81 12.92
N GLY A 254 12.11 35.61 12.68
CA GLY A 254 12.77 34.34 12.96
C GLY A 254 13.10 33.65 11.63
N TYR A 255 14.23 32.95 11.55
CA TYR A 255 14.68 32.32 10.32
C TYR A 255 15.44 31.02 10.54
N VAL A 256 15.54 30.23 9.48
CA VAL A 256 16.42 29.06 9.38
C VAL A 256 17.21 29.09 8.07
N ILE A 257 18.47 28.68 8.14
CA ILE A 257 19.43 28.59 7.03
C ILE A 257 20.29 27.32 7.17
N ASP A 258 20.91 26.93 6.07
CA ASP A 258 22.07 26.04 6.06
C ASP A 258 23.30 26.78 6.62
N ASN A 259 24.30 26.08 7.18
CA ASN A 259 25.48 26.73 7.75
C ASN A 259 26.47 27.29 6.70
N ASP A 260 26.50 26.77 5.48
CA ASP A 260 27.53 27.09 4.49
C ASP A 260 26.98 27.26 3.06
N GLY A 261 25.70 26.96 2.84
CA GLY A 261 25.00 27.02 1.56
C GLY A 261 25.36 25.86 0.61
N ASP A 262 25.97 24.80 1.14
CA ASP A 262 26.40 23.55 0.51
C ASP A 262 27.39 23.73 -0.66
N HIS A 263 28.16 24.82 -0.65
CA HIS A 263 28.93 25.28 -1.80
C HIS A 263 30.20 24.46 -2.13
N LEU A 264 30.68 23.62 -1.21
CA LEU A 264 32.00 23.00 -1.28
C LEU A 264 31.99 21.52 -1.72
N TYR A 265 30.87 20.80 -1.54
CA TYR A 265 30.82 19.34 -1.73
C TYR A 265 29.60 18.83 -2.52
N SER A 266 28.57 19.65 -2.71
CA SER A 266 27.35 19.29 -3.44
C SER A 266 27.24 20.05 -4.77
N PRO A 267 26.76 19.41 -5.87
CA PRO A 267 26.38 20.14 -7.09
C PRO A 267 25.09 20.96 -6.92
N TYR A 268 24.41 20.84 -5.78
CA TYR A 268 23.18 21.53 -5.41
C TYR A 268 23.45 22.37 -4.17
N THR A 269 23.09 23.65 -4.19
CA THR A 269 23.43 24.62 -3.15
C THR A 269 22.17 25.11 -2.45
N THR A 270 22.26 25.39 -1.15
CA THR A 270 21.22 25.93 -0.25
C THR A 270 21.48 27.41 0.13
N PRO A 271 21.74 28.34 -0.81
CA PRO A 271 22.28 29.67 -0.48
C PRO A 271 21.26 30.67 0.07
N LYS A 272 20.00 30.24 0.28
CA LYS A 272 18.88 31.11 0.65
C LYS A 272 18.50 30.89 2.11
N ILE A 273 17.29 31.31 2.46
CA ILE A 273 16.75 31.38 3.81
C ILE A 273 15.24 31.16 3.76
N LEU A 274 14.69 30.54 4.79
CA LEU A 274 13.28 30.68 5.14
C LEU A 274 13.18 31.62 6.34
N ALA A 275 12.34 32.64 6.22
CA ALA A 275 12.08 33.59 7.30
C ALA A 275 10.58 33.77 7.55
N LEU A 276 10.23 33.94 8.82
CA LEU A 276 8.89 34.30 9.29
C LEU A 276 8.89 35.70 9.90
N LYS A 277 7.77 36.42 9.73
CA LYS A 277 7.57 37.75 10.33
C LYS A 277 6.12 38.01 10.69
N TRP A 278 5.89 38.61 11.86
CA TRP A 278 4.60 39.15 12.26
C TRP A 278 4.27 40.47 11.53
N LEU A 279 3.06 40.57 10.97
CA LEU A 279 2.63 41.74 10.19
C LEU A 279 1.53 42.54 10.91
N HIS A 280 0.55 41.86 11.49
CA HIS A 280 -0.59 42.52 12.11
C HIS A 280 -1.32 41.62 13.12
N SER A 281 -1.98 42.22 14.10
CA SER A 281 -2.88 41.58 15.05
C SER A 281 -4.12 42.43 15.31
N SER A 282 -5.25 41.80 15.59
CA SER A 282 -6.50 42.46 16.01
C SER A 282 -6.45 42.98 17.45
N PHE A 283 -5.56 42.43 18.27
CA PHE A 283 -5.31 42.81 19.66
C PHE A 283 -3.99 43.60 19.79
N GLU A 284 -3.84 44.33 20.90
CA GLU A 284 -2.57 44.99 21.21
C GLU A 284 -1.51 43.95 21.58
N ILE A 285 -0.38 43.94 20.86
CA ILE A 285 0.74 43.04 21.16
C ILE A 285 1.47 43.58 22.39
N SER A 286 1.40 42.83 23.49
CA SER A 286 2.19 43.08 24.70
C SER A 286 3.54 42.36 24.67
N ASP A 287 3.54 41.11 24.21
CA ASP A 287 4.67 40.20 24.27
C ASP A 287 4.87 39.48 22.92
N THR A 288 6.14 39.30 22.53
CA THR A 288 6.57 38.42 21.43
C THR A 288 7.78 37.61 21.87
N ALA A 289 7.90 36.39 21.36
CA ALA A 289 9.02 35.49 21.64
C ALA A 289 9.52 34.79 20.36
N PHE A 290 10.77 34.36 20.42
CA PHE A 290 11.43 33.47 19.45
C PHE A 290 12.23 32.46 20.25
N ASN A 291 11.88 31.18 20.10
CA ASN A 291 12.58 30.09 20.77
C ASN A 291 12.99 29.02 19.77
N TRP A 292 14.23 28.56 19.82
CA TRP A 292 14.71 27.47 18.98
C TRP A 292 15.21 26.29 19.80
N TRP A 293 15.10 25.09 19.23
CA TRP A 293 15.59 23.89 19.88
C TRP A 293 15.95 22.80 18.87
N ILE A 294 16.73 21.85 19.38
CA ILE A 294 17.10 20.59 18.76
C ILE A 294 16.31 19.50 19.45
N SER A 295 15.54 18.72 18.69
CA SER A 295 14.88 17.52 19.19
C SER A 295 15.77 16.30 19.02
N ASN A 296 15.97 15.52 20.09
CA ASN A 296 16.80 14.31 20.00
C ASN A 296 16.37 13.23 20.98
N SER A 297 16.34 11.97 20.52
CA SER A 297 16.07 10.82 21.39
C SER A 297 17.12 10.63 22.49
N ASN A 298 18.34 11.10 22.25
CA ASN A 298 19.33 11.26 23.29
C ASN A 298 19.14 12.60 24.00
N THR A 299 18.60 12.56 25.21
CA THR A 299 18.35 13.74 26.07
C THR A 299 19.55 14.65 26.32
N THR A 300 20.80 14.21 26.10
CA THR A 300 21.98 15.10 26.21
C THR A 300 22.21 15.96 24.97
N LEU A 301 21.61 15.58 23.83
CA LEU A 301 21.63 16.29 22.56
C LEU A 301 20.34 17.10 22.32
N ASP A 302 19.28 16.82 23.09
CA ASP A 302 18.05 17.62 23.13
C ASP A 302 18.30 18.94 23.90
N PHE A 303 18.46 20.02 23.14
CA PHE A 303 18.90 21.31 23.65
C PHE A 303 18.15 22.48 23.01
N GLY A 304 17.80 23.46 23.83
CA GLY A 304 17.40 24.79 23.39
C GLY A 304 17.95 25.82 24.39
N PRO A 305 18.25 27.07 23.95
CA PRO A 305 18.62 28.14 24.87
C PRO A 305 17.51 28.39 25.88
N ARG A 306 17.91 28.73 27.11
CA ARG A 306 16.98 29.13 28.18
C ARG A 306 17.58 30.21 29.06
N LEU A 307 16.78 31.17 29.49
CA LEU A 307 17.17 32.12 30.52
C LEU A 307 17.48 31.41 31.85
N LYS A 308 18.43 31.97 32.61
CA LYS A 308 18.66 31.56 34.00
C LYS A 308 17.46 31.95 34.86
N GLY A 309 16.93 30.96 35.58
CA GLY A 309 15.83 31.18 36.51
C GLY A 309 16.10 32.30 37.52
N SER A 310 15.11 33.16 37.71
CA SER A 310 15.09 34.24 38.70
C SER A 310 14.06 33.95 39.81
N PRO A 311 14.08 34.68 40.95
CA PRO A 311 13.05 34.51 41.98
C PRO A 311 11.62 34.80 41.53
N ASN A 312 11.45 35.63 40.49
CA ASN A 312 10.13 35.98 39.95
C ASN A 312 9.75 35.11 38.75
N ASP A 313 10.70 34.36 38.21
CA ASP A 313 10.56 33.59 36.99
C ASP A 313 11.52 32.39 37.07
N PRO A 314 11.17 31.36 37.86
CA PRO A 314 12.05 30.25 38.15
C PRO A 314 12.24 29.38 36.90
N PHE A 315 13.43 28.78 36.78
CA PHE A 315 13.73 27.85 35.70
C PHE A 315 12.73 26.68 35.70
N MET A 316 12.12 26.39 34.55
CA MET A 316 11.20 25.27 34.36
C MET A 316 11.93 24.08 33.74
N ASP A 317 11.92 22.96 34.47
CA ASP A 317 12.32 21.65 33.94
C ASP A 317 11.12 21.03 33.22
N PHE A 318 11.30 20.70 31.94
CA PHE A 318 10.25 20.11 31.10
C PHE A 318 9.92 18.66 31.49
N GLY A 319 10.80 17.98 32.24
CA GLY A 319 10.53 16.61 32.70
C GLY A 319 10.71 15.52 31.63
N THR A 320 11.21 15.88 30.44
CA THR A 320 11.58 14.96 29.35
C THR A 320 12.98 14.35 29.53
N GLY A 321 13.79 14.97 30.40
CA GLY A 321 15.21 14.67 30.57
C GLY A 321 16.13 15.52 29.68
N GLY A 322 15.62 15.98 28.53
CA GLY A 322 16.26 16.98 27.68
C GLY A 322 15.85 18.41 28.05
N LYS A 323 16.35 19.40 27.30
CA LYS A 323 16.14 20.83 27.59
C LYS A 323 15.55 21.64 26.45
N GLY A 324 15.45 21.08 25.26
CA GLY A 324 14.91 21.72 24.07
C GLY A 324 13.42 21.41 23.89
N THR A 325 13.08 20.15 23.62
CA THR A 325 11.75 19.76 23.13
C THR A 325 10.63 20.00 24.16
N PRO A 326 9.65 20.91 23.86
CA PRO A 326 8.54 21.20 24.75
C PRO A 326 7.40 20.16 24.60
N GLU A 327 7.46 19.10 25.40
CA GLU A 327 6.45 18.03 25.37
C GLU A 327 5.20 18.36 26.20
N GLY A 328 4.01 18.07 25.68
CA GLY A 328 2.71 18.29 26.34
C GLY A 328 2.29 19.77 26.54
N ASP A 329 1.01 19.96 26.86
CA ASP A 329 0.35 21.29 26.97
C ASP A 329 1.14 22.29 27.82
N VAL A 330 1.59 21.84 29.00
CA VAL A 330 2.17 22.73 30.02
C VAL A 330 3.50 23.30 29.54
N ASN A 331 4.34 22.49 28.90
CA ASN A 331 5.63 22.94 28.40
C ASN A 331 5.47 23.75 27.11
N LYS A 332 4.55 23.36 26.22
CA LYS A 332 4.23 24.14 25.01
C LYS A 332 3.68 25.51 25.35
N TYR A 333 2.76 25.60 26.30
CA TYR A 333 2.24 26.90 26.74
C TYR A 333 3.29 27.73 27.47
N TYR A 334 4.17 27.09 28.26
CA TYR A 334 5.32 27.80 28.81
C TYR A 334 6.12 28.44 27.69
N LEU A 335 6.46 27.71 26.62
CA LEU A 335 7.23 28.27 25.50
C LEU A 335 6.47 29.38 24.77
N LEU A 336 5.16 29.22 24.54
CA LEU A 336 4.31 30.25 23.93
C LEU A 336 4.26 31.55 24.75
N SER A 337 4.16 31.44 26.08
CA SER A 337 3.90 32.56 26.99
C SER A 337 5.15 33.19 27.61
N HIS A 338 6.29 32.50 27.55
CA HIS A 338 7.53 32.96 28.14
C HIS A 338 8.25 33.92 27.20
N VAL A 339 8.31 35.20 27.59
CA VAL A 339 8.88 36.27 26.77
C VAL A 339 10.40 36.15 26.69
N GLU A 340 10.86 35.42 25.69
CA GLU A 340 12.27 35.12 25.46
C GLU A 340 12.58 35.20 23.95
N TRP A 341 13.66 35.91 23.60
CA TRP A 341 14.23 35.88 22.26
C TRP A 341 15.58 35.20 22.39
N ASP A 342 15.61 33.93 22.02
CA ASP A 342 16.82 33.10 22.06
C ASP A 342 17.93 33.74 21.22
N TYR A 343 19.17 33.61 21.69
CA TYR A 343 20.33 33.99 20.89
C TYR A 343 20.41 33.08 19.63
N ASP A 344 20.97 33.57 18.53
CA ASP A 344 21.16 32.78 17.30
C ASP A 344 21.98 31.51 17.58
N GLN A 345 21.60 30.37 16.99
CA GLN A 345 22.17 29.05 17.29
C GLN A 345 23.70 28.99 17.25
N VAL A 346 24.31 29.74 16.32
CA VAL A 346 25.77 29.89 16.17
C VAL A 346 26.48 30.43 17.41
N GLN A 347 25.77 31.13 18.30
CA GLN A 347 26.33 31.67 19.53
C GLN A 347 26.44 30.65 20.66
N THR A 348 25.92 29.43 20.50
CA THR A 348 25.85 28.44 21.59
C THR A 348 27.20 28.17 22.25
N ALA A 349 28.27 28.01 21.45
CA ALA A 349 29.62 27.78 21.97
C ALA A 349 30.24 29.00 22.68
N SER A 350 29.72 30.21 22.46
CA SER A 350 30.24 31.45 23.04
C SER A 350 29.74 31.74 24.45
N ILE A 351 28.68 31.05 24.89
CA ILE A 351 28.07 31.24 26.22
C ILE A 351 29.00 30.69 27.31
N LEU A 352 29.45 31.56 28.22
CA LEU A 352 30.40 31.23 29.28
C LEU A 352 29.71 30.75 30.57
N PRO A 353 30.40 29.96 31.44
CA PRO A 353 29.81 29.49 32.70
C PRO A 353 29.30 30.60 33.61
N ASP A 354 29.94 31.77 33.57
CA ASP A 354 29.63 32.96 34.36
C ASP A 354 28.72 33.97 33.64
N ASP A 355 28.14 33.60 32.50
CA ASP A 355 27.13 34.42 31.82
C ASP A 355 25.98 34.80 32.78
N SER A 356 25.55 36.05 32.79
CA SER A 356 24.55 36.52 33.75
C SER A 356 23.10 36.27 33.32
N ILE A 357 22.87 35.90 32.07
CA ILE A 357 21.56 35.86 31.41
C ILE A 357 21.22 34.41 31.06
N TRP A 358 22.09 33.74 30.33
CA TRP A 358 21.79 32.45 29.69
C TRP A 358 22.22 31.26 30.54
N MET A 359 21.46 30.17 30.44
CA MET A 359 21.90 28.89 30.97
C MET A 359 23.18 28.43 30.27
N TYR A 360 24.10 27.85 31.01
CA TYR A 360 25.36 27.37 30.43
C TYR A 360 25.11 26.06 29.65
N PRO A 361 25.44 25.99 28.34
CA PRO A 361 25.26 24.78 27.55
C PRO A 361 26.31 23.72 27.90
N ASP A 362 25.98 22.45 27.67
CA ASP A 362 26.94 21.35 27.86
C ASP A 362 28.07 21.48 26.84
N GLN A 363 29.27 21.78 27.31
CA GLN A 363 30.43 22.01 26.45
C GLN A 363 30.92 20.78 25.71
N ALA A 364 30.49 19.57 26.10
CA ALA A 364 30.75 18.38 25.29
C ALA A 364 30.09 18.46 23.91
N HIS A 365 29.02 19.26 23.79
CA HIS A 365 28.16 19.36 22.60
C HIS A 365 27.96 20.80 22.11
N ALA A 366 28.31 21.82 22.90
CA ALA A 366 28.07 23.23 22.55
C ALA A 366 28.71 23.69 21.22
N GLN A 367 29.81 23.05 20.80
CA GLN A 367 30.42 23.29 19.49
C GLN A 367 29.57 22.73 18.35
N ASP A 368 29.11 21.48 18.52
CA ASP A 368 28.23 20.75 17.59
C ASP A 368 26.88 21.48 17.41
N PHE A 369 26.31 21.98 18.51
CA PHE A 369 25.09 22.78 18.43
C PHE A 369 25.27 24.11 17.68
N ALA A 370 26.49 24.65 17.65
CA ALA A 370 26.80 25.97 17.08
C ALA A 370 27.24 25.93 15.61
N ASP A 371 27.68 24.78 15.10
CA ASP A 371 28.06 24.61 13.69
C ASP A 371 26.99 23.89 12.85
N GLY A 372 25.96 23.30 13.46
CA GLY A 372 24.68 22.99 12.80
C GLY A 372 23.99 21.74 13.34
N TYR A 373 22.67 21.68 13.21
CA TYR A 373 21.86 20.54 13.64
C TYR A 373 20.45 20.63 13.03
N ASP A 374 19.66 19.56 13.12
CA ASP A 374 18.23 19.60 12.80
C ASP A 374 17.49 20.57 13.75
N ALA A 375 17.30 21.80 13.24
CA ALA A 375 16.94 22.97 14.02
C ALA A 375 15.46 23.34 13.81
N ARG A 376 14.77 23.59 14.92
CA ARG A 376 13.36 23.97 14.94
C ARG A 376 13.21 25.28 15.69
N PHE A 377 12.17 26.06 15.36
CA PHE A 377 11.84 27.24 16.15
C PHE A 377 10.35 27.50 16.27
N LEU A 378 9.99 28.29 17.29
CA LEU A 378 8.65 28.81 17.53
C LEU A 378 8.73 30.33 17.62
N MET A 379 7.93 31.02 16.82
CA MET A 379 7.62 32.44 17.05
C MET A 379 6.25 32.55 17.69
N SER A 380 6.10 33.35 18.75
CA SER A 380 4.81 33.54 19.43
C SER A 380 4.46 35.02 19.69
N MET A 381 3.17 35.30 19.91
CA MET A 381 2.66 36.59 20.34
C MET A 381 1.45 36.47 21.30
N GLY A 382 1.34 37.41 22.24
CA GLY A 382 0.24 37.50 23.21
C GLY A 382 0.55 38.43 24.39
N PRO A 383 -0.03 38.21 25.58
CA PRO A 383 -1.30 37.52 25.77
C PRO A 383 -2.47 38.33 25.20
N PHE A 384 -3.57 37.67 24.89
CA PHE A 384 -4.87 38.31 24.64
C PHE A 384 -6.00 37.53 25.30
N GLU A 385 -7.16 38.16 25.40
CA GLU A 385 -8.37 37.54 25.96
C GLU A 385 -9.26 37.07 24.82
N LEU A 386 -9.70 35.81 24.85
CA LEU A 386 -10.59 35.25 23.83
C LEU A 386 -11.89 34.72 24.47
N PRO A 387 -12.88 35.61 24.72
CA PRO A 387 -14.19 35.22 25.25
C PRO A 387 -15.00 34.30 24.28
N PRO A 388 -16.02 33.59 24.78
CA PRO A 388 -16.93 32.82 23.94
C PRO A 388 -17.52 33.63 22.77
N GLY A 389 -17.39 33.11 21.56
CA GLY A 389 -17.84 33.72 20.31
C GLY A 389 -16.96 34.86 19.78
N ALA A 390 -15.88 35.22 20.48
CA ALA A 390 -14.91 36.19 19.99
C ALA A 390 -13.97 35.55 18.96
N THR A 391 -13.47 36.37 18.04
CA THR A 391 -12.46 35.99 17.06
C THR A 391 -11.34 37.00 17.12
N GLU A 392 -10.12 36.52 17.23
CA GLU A 392 -8.91 37.33 17.04
C GLU A 392 -8.24 36.92 15.73
N ARG A 393 -7.56 37.88 15.10
CA ARG A 393 -6.96 37.77 13.76
C ARG A 393 -5.49 38.16 13.83
N VAL A 394 -4.62 37.36 13.23
CA VAL A 394 -3.18 37.59 13.14
C VAL A 394 -2.73 37.40 11.70
N LEU A 395 -1.91 38.32 11.18
CA LEU A 395 -1.24 38.17 9.90
C LEU A 395 0.25 37.96 10.13
N PHE A 396 0.82 36.99 9.42
CA PHE A 396 2.26 36.75 9.34
C PHE A 396 2.67 36.48 7.90
N ALA A 397 3.95 36.54 7.60
CA ALA A 397 4.49 36.16 6.30
C ALA A 397 5.57 35.10 6.45
N ALA A 398 5.60 34.17 5.49
CA ALA A 398 6.75 33.34 5.19
C ALA A 398 7.38 33.84 3.89
N PHE A 399 8.69 34.04 3.89
CA PHE A 399 9.40 34.61 2.74
C PHE A 399 10.85 34.13 2.68
N THR A 400 11.43 34.26 1.50
CA THR A 400 12.82 33.91 1.21
C THR A 400 13.60 35.12 0.71
N ALA A 401 14.92 34.97 0.57
CA ALA A 401 15.78 35.95 -0.06
C ALA A 401 16.95 35.25 -0.78
N ASP A 402 17.27 35.73 -1.98
CA ASP A 402 18.46 35.27 -2.72
C ASP A 402 19.76 35.89 -2.15
N SER A 403 20.86 35.14 -2.27
CA SER A 403 22.23 35.58 -1.95
C SER A 403 22.49 35.88 -0.46
N VAL A 404 21.99 35.02 0.44
CA VAL A 404 22.31 35.08 1.88
C VAL A 404 23.72 34.57 2.12
N HIS A 405 24.03 33.37 1.61
CA HIS A 405 25.39 32.84 1.55
C HIS A 405 26.14 33.47 0.38
N VAL A 406 27.03 34.43 0.69
CA VAL A 406 27.86 35.14 -0.30
C VAL A 406 29.34 34.75 -0.24
N ASP A 407 29.77 34.15 0.86
CA ASP A 407 31.13 33.66 1.10
C ASP A 407 31.10 32.16 1.41
N THR A 408 31.61 31.34 0.47
CA THR A 408 31.67 29.88 0.59
C THR A 408 32.63 29.39 1.66
N THR A 409 33.33 30.29 2.35
CA THR A 409 34.25 29.98 3.44
C THR A 409 33.72 30.43 4.80
N ASN A 410 32.50 30.96 4.86
CA ASN A 410 31.98 31.57 6.06
C ASN A 410 31.84 30.58 7.23
N ALA A 411 31.45 29.33 6.94
CA ALA A 411 31.31 28.29 7.95
C ALA A 411 32.61 27.96 8.69
N TYR A 412 33.80 28.25 8.14
CA TYR A 412 35.07 28.09 8.87
C TYR A 412 35.23 29.05 10.05
N ASN A 413 34.36 30.06 10.17
CA ASN A 413 34.30 30.91 11.36
C ASN A 413 33.55 30.19 12.51
N LEU A 414 32.76 29.15 12.24
CA LEU A 414 32.06 28.40 13.27
C LEU A 414 32.92 27.26 13.82
N PRO A 415 32.80 26.96 15.13
CA PRO A 415 32.06 27.70 16.17
C PRO A 415 32.91 28.83 16.83
N ASP A 416 34.13 29.08 16.36
CA ASP A 416 35.16 29.87 17.07
C ASP A 416 34.95 31.41 17.01
N ASP A 417 34.30 31.94 15.98
CA ASP A 417 34.04 33.37 15.72
C ASP A 417 32.65 33.61 15.09
N PRO A 418 31.55 33.35 15.84
CA PRO A 418 30.19 33.47 15.33
C PRO A 418 29.78 34.91 14.97
N ASP A 419 30.41 35.92 15.59
CA ASP A 419 30.19 37.34 15.24
C ASP A 419 30.64 37.63 13.80
N THR A 420 31.80 37.10 13.39
CA THR A 420 32.28 37.22 12.01
C THR A 420 31.39 36.41 11.05
N TYR A 421 30.93 35.22 11.46
CA TYR A 421 29.99 34.43 10.66
C TYR A 421 28.72 35.23 10.32
N LEU A 422 28.05 35.78 11.33
CA LEU A 422 26.82 36.56 11.16
C LEU A 422 27.06 37.83 10.34
N ALA A 423 28.21 38.51 10.53
CA ALA A 423 28.55 39.72 9.78
C ALA A 423 28.81 39.49 8.28
N ASN A 424 29.09 38.24 7.89
CA ASN A 424 29.31 37.86 6.48
C ASN A 424 28.03 37.38 5.79
N LEU A 425 26.93 37.13 6.51
CA LEU A 425 25.62 36.87 5.92
C LEU A 425 25.03 38.16 5.34
N ASN A 426 24.37 38.06 4.19
CA ASN A 426 23.77 39.22 3.52
C ASN A 426 22.24 39.25 3.67
N PHE A 427 21.75 40.04 4.64
CA PHE A 427 20.32 40.20 4.91
C PHE A 427 19.66 41.39 4.19
N ASP A 428 20.32 42.09 3.28
CA ASP A 428 19.74 43.28 2.63
C ASP A 428 18.43 42.98 1.89
N ASN A 429 18.40 41.91 1.10
CA ASN A 429 17.20 41.47 0.38
C ASN A 429 16.14 40.93 1.32
N LEU A 430 16.55 40.22 2.38
CA LEU A 430 15.64 39.72 3.42
C LEU A 430 14.88 40.87 4.07
N LEU A 431 15.58 41.94 4.47
CA LEU A 431 14.96 43.11 5.08
C LEU A 431 14.09 43.91 4.10
N ALA A 432 14.43 43.91 2.81
CA ALA A 432 13.58 44.48 1.77
C ALA A 432 12.27 43.70 1.62
N ASN A 433 12.34 42.37 1.56
CA ASN A 433 11.17 41.49 1.48
C ASN A 433 10.31 41.59 2.75
N ALA A 434 10.94 41.68 3.93
CA ALA A 434 10.23 41.93 5.18
C ALA A 434 9.46 43.27 5.19
N THR A 435 9.99 44.31 4.56
CA THR A 435 9.30 45.62 4.41
C THR A 435 8.16 45.54 3.40
N MET A 436 8.34 44.74 2.34
CA MET A 436 7.27 44.50 1.36
C MET A 436 6.13 43.69 1.98
N ALA A 437 6.45 42.69 2.81
CA ALA A 437 5.47 41.90 3.55
C ALA A 437 4.59 42.79 4.44
N ASP A 438 5.12 43.83 5.09
CA ASP A 438 4.33 44.81 5.85
C ASP A 438 3.30 45.52 4.96
N SER A 439 3.69 45.86 3.73
CA SER A 439 2.82 46.54 2.75
C SER A 439 1.72 45.61 2.23
N LEU A 440 2.05 44.34 1.98
CA LEU A 440 1.09 43.31 1.58
C LEU A 440 0.11 42.98 2.72
N GLY A 441 0.58 42.89 3.96
CA GLY A 441 -0.29 42.70 5.13
C GLY A 441 -1.33 43.82 5.28
N GLN A 442 -0.95 45.08 5.00
CA GLN A 442 -1.91 46.19 4.97
C GLN A 442 -2.94 46.07 3.84
N LEU A 443 -2.56 45.48 2.70
CA LEU A 443 -3.45 45.27 1.56
C LEU A 443 -4.51 44.20 1.87
N VAL A 444 -4.08 43.05 2.40
CA VAL A 444 -4.94 41.92 2.79
C VAL A 444 -5.96 42.32 3.87
N ARG A 445 -5.60 43.28 4.75
CA ARG A 445 -6.46 43.74 5.85
C ARG A 445 -7.72 44.52 5.42
N ASN A 446 -7.67 45.28 4.32
CA ASN A 446 -8.55 46.44 4.09
C ASN A 446 -9.69 46.27 3.08
N THR A 447 -9.99 45.05 2.61
CA THR A 447 -10.94 44.87 1.49
C THR A 447 -12.05 43.86 1.83
N PRO A 448 -13.34 44.20 1.61
CA PRO A 448 -14.44 43.28 1.88
C PRO A 448 -14.63 42.27 0.73
N TYR A 449 -13.95 41.13 0.84
CA TYR A 449 -13.96 40.01 -0.10
C TYR A 449 -15.20 39.10 0.04
N PRO A 450 -15.43 38.20 -0.94
CA PRO A 450 -16.43 37.14 -0.85
C PRO A 450 -16.27 36.31 0.41
N VAL A 451 -17.39 35.78 0.92
CA VAL A 451 -17.33 34.83 2.04
C VAL A 451 -16.69 33.52 1.58
N SER A 452 -15.84 32.96 2.44
CA SER A 452 -15.16 31.68 2.19
C SER A 452 -15.96 30.50 2.74
N GLY A 453 -15.57 29.29 2.32
CA GLY A 453 -16.07 28.05 2.92
C GLY A 453 -17.56 27.80 2.72
N LEU A 454 -18.14 28.25 1.61
CA LEU A 454 -19.51 27.90 1.24
C LEU A 454 -19.68 26.36 1.20
N ARG A 455 -20.72 25.86 1.84
CA ARG A 455 -21.08 24.44 1.95
C ARG A 455 -22.56 24.29 1.68
N VAL A 456 -22.93 23.20 1.00
CA VAL A 456 -24.32 22.84 0.72
C VAL A 456 -24.67 21.58 1.50
N SER A 457 -25.74 21.63 2.28
CA SER A 457 -26.30 20.47 2.98
C SER A 457 -27.73 20.24 2.48
N TYR A 458 -27.91 19.16 1.70
CA TYR A 458 -29.22 18.73 1.23
C TYR A 458 -29.98 18.06 2.38
N LYS A 459 -31.06 18.69 2.85
CA LYS A 459 -31.88 18.14 3.95
C LYS A 459 -32.98 17.22 3.42
N THR A 460 -33.61 17.63 2.32
CA THR A 460 -34.66 16.87 1.64
C THR A 460 -34.60 17.13 0.13
N ILE A 461 -35.49 16.49 -0.63
CA ILE A 461 -35.65 16.75 -2.06
C ILE A 461 -36.07 18.19 -2.39
N SER A 462 -36.50 19.01 -1.43
CA SER A 462 -36.90 20.40 -1.64
C SER A 462 -36.34 21.37 -0.59
N THR A 463 -35.34 20.94 0.19
CA THR A 463 -34.76 21.72 1.29
C THR A 463 -33.24 21.64 1.29
N VAL A 464 -32.59 22.80 1.27
CA VAL A 464 -31.12 22.93 1.20
C VAL A 464 -30.66 23.97 2.21
N THR A 465 -29.65 23.65 2.99
CA THR A 465 -28.95 24.61 3.84
C THR A 465 -27.63 24.98 3.19
N VAL A 466 -27.39 26.28 2.99
CA VAL A 466 -26.08 26.81 2.62
C VAL A 466 -25.43 27.41 3.85
N SER A 467 -24.23 26.97 4.19
CA SER A 467 -23.41 27.57 5.26
C SER A 467 -22.12 28.13 4.69
N TRP A 468 -21.49 29.05 5.39
CA TRP A 468 -20.21 29.67 5.03
C TRP A 468 -19.38 29.90 6.28
N GLN A 469 -18.10 30.23 6.09
CA GLN A 469 -17.25 30.63 7.21
C GLN A 469 -17.55 32.07 7.63
N ARG A 470 -17.37 32.34 8.91
CA ARG A 470 -17.49 33.72 9.41
C ARG A 470 -16.40 34.57 8.78
N ALA A 471 -16.80 35.54 7.95
CA ALA A 471 -15.87 36.50 7.35
C ALA A 471 -14.98 37.21 8.41
N PRO A 472 -13.65 37.29 8.19
CA PRO A 472 -12.65 37.70 9.19
C PRO A 472 -12.52 39.24 9.36
N PHE A 473 -13.65 39.96 9.31
CA PHE A 473 -13.67 41.42 9.43
C PHE A 473 -13.86 41.87 10.88
N LEU A 474 -13.00 42.80 11.34
CA LEU A 474 -13.05 43.40 12.68
C LEU A 474 -14.39 44.10 12.97
N ASN A 475 -14.98 44.75 11.95
CA ASN A 475 -16.24 45.50 12.04
C ASN A 475 -17.34 44.85 11.19
N LEU A 476 -17.46 43.51 11.26
CA LEU A 476 -18.55 42.78 10.62
C LEU A 476 -19.90 43.20 11.21
N ASP A 477 -20.85 43.61 10.37
CA ASP A 477 -22.22 43.97 10.73
C ASP A 477 -23.21 42.83 10.48
N GLY A 478 -22.89 41.91 9.56
CA GLY A 478 -23.76 40.78 9.20
C GLY A 478 -23.49 40.23 7.80
N TYR A 479 -24.48 39.55 7.23
CA TYR A 479 -24.43 38.98 5.88
C TYR A 479 -25.68 39.31 5.08
N LYS A 480 -25.53 39.36 3.75
CA LYS A 480 -26.65 39.38 2.79
C LYS A 480 -26.59 38.14 1.93
N VAL A 481 -27.69 37.39 1.89
CA VAL A 481 -27.86 36.19 1.06
C VAL A 481 -28.70 36.57 -0.15
N TYR A 482 -28.23 36.18 -1.32
CA TYR A 482 -28.91 36.39 -2.60
C TYR A 482 -29.28 35.05 -3.21
N PHE A 483 -30.46 34.99 -3.84
CA PHE A 483 -31.01 33.74 -4.36
C PHE A 483 -31.80 33.98 -5.64
N SER A 484 -31.49 33.25 -6.70
CA SER A 484 -32.24 33.31 -7.95
C SER A 484 -32.19 31.97 -8.68
N GLN A 485 -33.20 31.71 -9.51
CA GLN A 485 -33.29 30.50 -10.32
C GLN A 485 -32.37 30.62 -11.56
N ILE A 486 -31.72 29.52 -11.94
CA ILE A 486 -31.09 29.35 -13.26
C ILE A 486 -32.17 28.87 -14.25
N PRO A 487 -32.53 29.65 -15.27
CA PRO A 487 -33.42 29.19 -16.32
C PRO A 487 -32.83 27.98 -17.06
N PRO A 488 -33.59 26.88 -17.28
CA PRO A 488 -33.07 25.69 -17.95
C PRO A 488 -32.46 25.96 -19.34
N GLU A 489 -32.93 26.99 -20.04
CA GLU A 489 -32.40 27.43 -21.33
C GLU A 489 -30.99 28.02 -21.27
N MET A 490 -30.48 28.36 -20.08
CA MET A 490 -29.11 28.84 -19.88
C MET A 490 -28.10 27.68 -19.75
N LEU A 491 -28.57 26.45 -19.57
CA LEU A 491 -27.71 25.27 -19.47
C LEU A 491 -27.40 24.73 -20.88
N PRO A 492 -26.14 24.73 -21.35
CA PRO A 492 -25.79 24.17 -22.64
C PRO A 492 -26.07 22.66 -22.70
N TYR A 493 -25.84 21.96 -21.58
CA TYR A 493 -26.15 20.54 -21.40
C TYR A 493 -27.05 20.35 -20.17
N PRO A 494 -28.10 19.52 -20.25
CA PRO A 494 -28.93 19.18 -19.09
C PRO A 494 -28.12 18.55 -17.95
N GLY A 495 -28.49 18.83 -16.70
CA GLY A 495 -27.89 18.19 -15.52
C GLY A 495 -26.51 18.70 -15.10
N VAL A 496 -25.81 19.47 -15.95
CA VAL A 496 -24.49 20.04 -15.65
C VAL A 496 -24.55 21.56 -15.71
N VAL A 497 -24.16 22.23 -14.62
CA VAL A 497 -24.14 23.70 -14.57
C VAL A 497 -22.83 24.22 -15.16
N ALA A 498 -22.95 25.10 -16.15
CA ALA A 498 -21.78 25.74 -16.75
C ALA A 498 -21.15 26.74 -15.76
N PRO A 499 -19.82 26.66 -15.51
CA PRO A 499 -19.15 27.41 -14.44
C PRO A 499 -19.12 28.92 -14.68
N TRP A 500 -19.27 29.37 -15.93
CA TRP A 500 -19.32 30.79 -16.31
C TRP A 500 -20.70 31.44 -16.10
N LEU A 501 -21.73 30.68 -15.71
CA LEU A 501 -23.05 31.26 -15.50
C LEU A 501 -23.05 32.22 -14.30
N ARG A 502 -23.70 33.37 -14.47
CA ARG A 502 -23.89 34.39 -13.44
C ARG A 502 -25.35 34.85 -13.42
N PRO A 503 -25.90 35.23 -12.25
CA PRO A 503 -27.24 35.82 -12.21
C PRO A 503 -27.24 37.20 -12.90
N GLU A 504 -28.26 37.48 -13.72
CA GLU A 504 -28.42 38.81 -14.35
C GLU A 504 -28.59 39.92 -13.31
N GLU A 505 -29.28 39.62 -12.20
CA GLU A 505 -29.45 40.51 -11.05
C GLU A 505 -29.36 39.71 -9.74
N LEU A 506 -28.70 40.29 -8.73
CA LEU A 506 -28.65 39.74 -7.38
C LEU A 506 -29.94 40.06 -6.63
N VAL A 507 -30.79 39.05 -6.46
CA VAL A 507 -32.06 39.16 -5.74
C VAL A 507 -31.84 38.87 -4.26
N LEU A 508 -32.02 39.87 -3.40
CA LEU A 508 -31.84 39.75 -1.95
C LEU A 508 -32.91 38.82 -1.36
N GLU A 509 -32.46 37.75 -0.70
CA GLU A 509 -33.30 36.76 -0.01
C GLU A 509 -33.35 37.05 1.51
N ALA A 510 -32.19 37.28 2.14
CA ALA A 510 -32.10 37.47 3.57
C ALA A 510 -30.97 38.43 4.00
N GLU A 511 -31.18 39.11 5.14
CA GLU A 511 -30.15 39.83 5.89
C GLU A 511 -29.97 39.15 7.25
N LEU A 512 -28.73 38.80 7.57
CA LEU A 512 -28.38 37.97 8.72
C LEU A 512 -27.44 38.71 9.66
N SER A 513 -27.51 38.39 10.96
CA SER A 513 -26.60 38.92 11.96
C SER A 513 -25.19 38.32 11.85
N THR A 514 -24.22 38.91 12.54
CA THR A 514 -22.82 38.44 12.58
C THR A 514 -22.64 37.01 13.09
N SER A 515 -23.61 36.50 13.87
CA SER A 515 -23.60 35.13 14.43
C SER A 515 -24.21 34.07 13.52
N GLN A 516 -24.83 34.47 12.41
CA GLN A 516 -25.55 33.57 11.51
C GLN A 516 -24.71 33.32 10.24
N THR A 517 -24.07 32.17 10.20
CA THR A 517 -23.21 31.71 9.08
C THR A 517 -23.85 30.61 8.25
N GLU A 518 -25.17 30.46 8.33
CA GLU A 518 -25.95 29.53 7.53
C GLU A 518 -27.34 30.06 7.22
N TYR A 519 -27.92 29.61 6.11
CA TYR A 519 -29.29 29.90 5.68
C TYR A 519 -29.93 28.67 5.03
N THR A 520 -31.19 28.40 5.34
CA THR A 520 -31.93 27.26 4.79
C THR A 520 -32.99 27.73 3.80
N PHE A 521 -32.90 27.22 2.58
CA PHE A 521 -33.86 27.37 1.50
C PHE A 521 -34.86 26.21 1.51
N GLU A 522 -36.16 26.52 1.47
CA GLU A 522 -37.25 25.55 1.51
C GLU A 522 -38.12 25.64 0.26
N ASN A 523 -38.83 24.55 -0.07
CA ASN A 523 -39.77 24.46 -1.20
C ASN A 523 -39.11 24.67 -2.58
N LEU A 524 -37.87 24.24 -2.71
CA LEU A 524 -37.16 24.24 -3.99
C LEU A 524 -37.74 23.20 -4.95
N ASP A 525 -37.72 23.51 -6.25
CA ASP A 525 -38.10 22.59 -7.32
C ASP A 525 -36.93 21.66 -7.65
N PRO A 526 -37.08 20.33 -7.52
CA PRO A 526 -36.00 19.37 -7.79
C PRO A 526 -35.48 19.38 -9.23
N SER A 527 -36.26 19.92 -10.17
CA SER A 527 -35.90 20.01 -11.59
C SER A 527 -35.09 21.25 -11.96
N LEU A 528 -34.85 22.17 -11.01
CA LEU A 528 -34.22 23.46 -11.27
C LEU A 528 -32.92 23.65 -10.50
N PHE A 529 -32.03 24.45 -11.07
CA PHE A 529 -30.85 24.96 -10.40
C PHE A 529 -31.06 26.39 -9.95
N TYR A 530 -30.27 26.81 -8.97
CA TYR A 530 -30.33 28.13 -8.37
C TYR A 530 -28.92 28.69 -8.16
N PHE A 531 -28.79 30.00 -8.35
CA PHE A 531 -27.64 30.78 -7.91
C PHE A 531 -27.83 31.17 -6.44
N VAL A 532 -26.78 30.99 -5.64
CA VAL A 532 -26.67 31.53 -4.29
C VAL A 532 -25.41 32.37 -4.21
N ASN A 533 -25.54 33.61 -3.77
CA ASN A 533 -24.39 34.44 -3.41
C ASN A 533 -24.51 34.92 -1.98
N VAL A 534 -23.39 35.13 -1.31
CA VAL A 534 -23.37 35.62 0.06
C VAL A 534 -22.32 36.72 0.17
N ALA A 535 -22.76 37.92 0.54
CA ALA A 535 -21.88 39.05 0.82
C ALA A 535 -21.78 39.28 2.32
N SER A 536 -20.57 39.51 2.80
CA SER A 536 -20.35 40.09 4.13
C SER A 536 -20.79 41.57 4.14
N VAL A 537 -21.22 42.07 5.30
CA VAL A 537 -21.47 43.50 5.51
C VAL A 537 -20.48 43.96 6.57
N ALA A 538 -19.66 44.97 6.25
CA ALA A 538 -18.70 45.54 7.18
C ALA A 538 -18.73 47.07 7.09
N GLU A 539 -18.74 47.74 8.24
CA GLU A 539 -18.80 49.21 8.36
C GLU A 539 -19.97 49.85 7.57
N GLY A 540 -21.11 49.16 7.53
CA GLY A 540 -22.33 49.56 6.81
C GLY A 540 -22.25 49.42 5.28
N SER A 541 -21.16 48.86 4.74
CA SER A 541 -20.97 48.61 3.32
C SER A 541 -21.12 47.11 3.01
N VAL A 542 -21.82 46.79 1.92
CA VAL A 542 -21.93 45.41 1.42
C VAL A 542 -20.66 45.07 0.67
N GLY A 543 -20.00 43.99 1.08
CA GLY A 543 -18.81 43.45 0.44
C GLY A 543 -19.12 42.76 -0.88
N ASP A 544 -18.08 42.20 -1.49
CA ASP A 544 -18.23 41.42 -2.71
C ASP A 544 -19.05 40.14 -2.44
N PRO A 545 -20.16 39.88 -3.15
CA PRO A 545 -20.93 38.64 -3.05
C PRO A 545 -20.25 37.42 -3.68
N GLY A 546 -19.14 37.60 -4.40
CA GLY A 546 -18.35 36.55 -5.04
C GLY A 546 -19.03 35.89 -6.24
N SER A 547 -18.37 34.85 -6.75
CA SER A 547 -18.93 33.93 -7.74
C SER A 547 -20.12 33.15 -7.14
N PRO A 548 -21.20 32.89 -7.91
CA PRO A 548 -22.37 32.20 -7.38
C PRO A 548 -22.07 30.75 -7.06
N LEU A 549 -22.57 30.28 -5.92
CA LEU A 549 -22.71 28.88 -5.61
C LEU A 549 -23.94 28.33 -6.35
N PHE A 550 -23.75 27.24 -7.08
CA PHE A 550 -24.85 26.53 -7.74
C PHE A 550 -25.45 25.51 -6.79
N ILE A 551 -26.76 25.61 -6.53
CA ILE A 551 -27.49 24.62 -5.74
C ILE A 551 -28.72 24.10 -6.50
N ARG A 552 -29.14 22.88 -6.19
CA ARG A 552 -30.45 22.33 -6.55
C ARG A 552 -31.08 21.67 -5.32
N SER A 553 -32.26 21.08 -5.42
CA SER A 553 -32.81 20.29 -4.33
C SER A 553 -32.70 18.79 -4.57
N GLY A 554 -32.62 17.99 -3.48
CA GLY A 554 -32.41 16.53 -3.55
C GLY A 554 -30.96 16.05 -3.60
N GLY A 555 -30.05 16.82 -4.20
CA GLY A 555 -28.65 16.42 -4.35
C GLY A 555 -28.46 15.23 -5.30
N PRO A 556 -27.21 14.87 -5.68
CA PRO A 556 -26.95 13.64 -6.41
C PRO A 556 -27.42 12.42 -5.58
N SER A 557 -28.12 11.47 -6.20
CA SER A 557 -28.47 10.21 -5.53
C SER A 557 -27.19 9.45 -5.20
N ASN A 558 -27.02 8.98 -3.97
CA ASN A 558 -25.87 8.14 -3.61
C ASN A 558 -26.12 6.64 -3.89
N GLN A 559 -27.17 6.30 -4.64
CA GLN A 559 -27.55 4.92 -4.93
C GLN A 559 -27.29 4.62 -6.40
N SER A 560 -26.42 3.66 -6.67
CA SER A 560 -26.08 3.19 -8.02
C SER A 560 -26.81 1.88 -8.36
N PRO A 561 -26.90 1.51 -9.65
CA PRO A 561 -27.14 0.12 -10.03
C PRO A 561 -26.08 -0.80 -9.42
N THR A 562 -26.39 -2.08 -9.29
CA THR A 562 -25.45 -3.10 -8.77
C THR A 562 -25.37 -4.28 -9.72
N LEU A 563 -24.17 -4.62 -10.18
CA LEU A 563 -23.89 -5.81 -10.96
C LEU A 563 -23.49 -6.93 -9.98
N PRO A 564 -24.15 -8.09 -9.98
CA PRO A 564 -23.84 -9.14 -9.01
C PRO A 564 -22.54 -9.89 -9.31
N THR A 565 -22.02 -9.77 -10.53
CA THR A 565 -20.89 -10.55 -11.03
C THR A 565 -19.65 -9.68 -11.17
N GLU A 566 -18.57 -10.03 -10.50
CA GLU A 566 -17.27 -9.33 -10.60
C GLU A 566 -16.53 -9.70 -11.89
N TYR A 567 -16.47 -10.99 -12.22
CA TYR A 567 -15.83 -11.52 -13.42
C TYR A 567 -16.79 -12.40 -14.21
N LEU A 568 -16.89 -12.16 -15.52
CA LEU A 568 -17.65 -12.98 -16.45
C LEU A 568 -16.69 -13.76 -17.34
N PHE A 569 -16.67 -15.08 -17.17
CA PHE A 569 -15.81 -15.98 -17.92
C PHE A 569 -16.59 -16.67 -19.04
N LEU A 570 -16.13 -16.54 -20.28
CA LEU A 570 -16.82 -17.04 -21.48
C LEU A 570 -15.84 -17.73 -22.44
N GLN A 571 -16.36 -18.54 -23.37
CA GLN A 571 -15.60 -18.94 -24.57
C GLN A 571 -15.65 -17.81 -25.61
N GLU A 572 -14.62 -17.64 -26.45
CA GLU A 572 -14.49 -16.53 -27.43
C GLU A 572 -15.72 -16.29 -28.35
N THR A 573 -16.55 -17.30 -28.55
CA THR A 573 -17.72 -17.24 -29.45
C THR A 573 -19.06 -17.05 -28.71
N GLU A 574 -19.04 -17.00 -27.39
CA GLU A 574 -20.24 -16.87 -26.56
C GLU A 574 -20.63 -15.40 -26.36
N PRO A 575 -21.93 -15.06 -26.45
CA PRO A 575 -22.38 -13.71 -26.13
C PRO A 575 -22.35 -13.47 -24.61
N ALA A 576 -22.05 -12.23 -24.20
CA ALA A 576 -22.03 -11.86 -22.79
C ALA A 576 -23.39 -11.34 -22.34
N THR A 577 -23.91 -11.86 -21.23
CA THR A 577 -25.13 -11.35 -20.60
C THR A 577 -24.76 -10.62 -19.32
N ILE A 578 -24.97 -9.30 -19.29
CA ILE A 578 -24.70 -8.45 -18.13
C ILE A 578 -26.03 -8.13 -17.45
N GLU A 579 -26.17 -8.50 -16.18
CA GLU A 579 -27.38 -8.25 -15.38
C GLU A 579 -27.09 -7.28 -14.24
N TRP A 580 -28.09 -6.49 -13.85
CA TRP A 580 -27.96 -5.56 -12.71
C TRP A 580 -29.27 -5.40 -11.96
N THR A 581 -29.18 -4.96 -10.70
CA THR A 581 -30.33 -4.49 -9.94
C THR A 581 -30.45 -2.97 -10.02
N ALA A 582 -31.70 -2.49 -10.13
CA ALA A 582 -32.01 -1.06 -10.15
C ALA A 582 -31.62 -0.37 -8.83
N PRO A 583 -31.18 0.91 -8.88
CA PRO A 583 -30.86 1.69 -7.68
C PRO A 583 -32.09 1.89 -6.79
N GLN A 584 -31.91 1.78 -5.46
CA GLN A 584 -33.00 1.99 -4.52
C GLN A 584 -33.36 3.48 -4.41
N GLY A 585 -34.65 3.80 -4.40
CA GLY A 585 -35.14 5.17 -4.17
C GLY A 585 -35.02 6.11 -5.37
N VAL A 586 -34.54 5.64 -6.51
CA VAL A 586 -34.43 6.41 -7.76
C VAL A 586 -35.55 6.00 -8.72
N VAL A 587 -36.28 6.98 -9.25
CA VAL A 587 -37.21 6.76 -10.37
C VAL A 587 -36.39 6.84 -11.65
N VAL A 588 -36.04 5.67 -12.20
CA VAL A 588 -35.20 5.56 -13.40
C VAL A 588 -36.02 5.96 -14.63
N ASP A 589 -35.48 6.90 -15.41
CA ASP A 589 -35.96 7.27 -16.75
C ASP A 589 -35.34 6.38 -17.83
N HIS A 590 -34.03 6.17 -17.78
CA HIS A 590 -33.29 5.23 -18.63
C HIS A 590 -31.96 4.82 -17.97
N TYR A 591 -31.28 3.81 -18.52
CA TYR A 591 -29.93 3.43 -18.10
C TYR A 591 -28.91 3.78 -19.19
N LEU A 592 -27.70 4.12 -18.76
CA LEU A 592 -26.52 4.25 -19.60
C LEU A 592 -25.65 3.02 -19.40
N PHE A 593 -25.43 2.26 -20.46
CA PHE A 593 -24.61 1.05 -20.43
C PHE A 593 -23.25 1.35 -21.06
N TYR A 594 -22.18 1.03 -20.33
CA TYR A 594 -20.80 1.31 -20.74
C TYR A 594 -20.02 0.01 -20.95
N ARG A 595 -19.11 0.05 -21.92
CA ARG A 595 -18.22 -1.05 -22.30
C ARG A 595 -16.96 -0.51 -22.96
N GLY A 596 -15.80 -1.05 -22.61
CA GLY A 596 -14.50 -0.63 -23.16
C GLY A 596 -13.33 -1.34 -22.48
N ASP A 597 -12.10 -1.00 -22.89
CA ASP A 597 -10.87 -1.49 -22.25
C ASP A 597 -10.80 -0.99 -20.79
N SER A 598 -10.31 -1.84 -19.90
CA SER A 598 -9.95 -1.50 -18.53
C SER A 598 -9.12 -0.21 -18.40
N ALA A 599 -8.17 0.05 -19.31
CA ALA A 599 -7.32 1.24 -19.28
C ALA A 599 -8.10 2.50 -19.71
N ASP A 600 -8.90 2.40 -20.78
CA ASP A 600 -9.72 3.51 -21.29
C ASP A 600 -10.83 3.89 -20.29
N ILE A 601 -11.39 2.88 -19.62
CA ILE A 601 -12.43 3.06 -18.63
C ILE A 601 -11.88 3.46 -17.28
N ALA A 602 -10.58 3.28 -16.97
CA ALA A 602 -10.01 3.62 -15.67
C ALA A 602 -10.31 5.05 -15.21
N ILE A 603 -10.48 5.98 -16.17
CA ILE A 603 -10.72 7.40 -15.92
C ILE A 603 -12.18 7.70 -15.49
N LYS A 604 -13.14 6.74 -15.60
CA LYS A 604 -14.61 6.89 -15.35
C LYS A 604 -15.02 8.24 -14.76
N TYR A 605 -15.61 9.12 -15.58
CA TYR A 605 -15.96 10.47 -15.16
C TYR A 605 -17.41 10.80 -15.53
N HIS A 606 -18.10 11.48 -14.61
CA HIS A 606 -19.40 12.08 -14.90
C HIS A 606 -19.23 13.31 -15.80
N PRO A 607 -20.28 13.75 -16.51
CA PRO A 607 -20.19 14.93 -17.34
C PRO A 607 -19.78 16.21 -16.57
N PHE A 608 -18.84 16.99 -17.11
CA PHE A 608 -18.33 18.22 -16.48
C PHE A 608 -17.74 19.24 -17.46
N TYR A 609 -17.41 20.44 -16.93
CA TYR A 609 -16.68 21.49 -17.63
C TYR A 609 -15.33 21.78 -16.98
N ASP A 610 -14.31 22.09 -17.76
CA ASP A 610 -13.04 22.66 -17.28
C ASP A 610 -12.46 23.69 -18.28
N GLU A 611 -11.27 24.22 -18.02
CA GLU A 611 -10.56 25.19 -18.89
C GLU A 611 -9.55 24.53 -19.87
N GLY A 612 -9.66 23.23 -20.10
CA GLY A 612 -8.82 22.42 -20.99
C GLY A 612 -7.80 21.54 -20.26
N GLU A 613 -7.87 21.47 -18.92
CA GLU A 613 -6.93 20.74 -18.08
C GLU A 613 -7.03 19.22 -18.27
N ALA A 614 -8.23 18.70 -18.46
CA ALA A 614 -8.45 17.27 -18.71
C ALA A 614 -8.07 16.84 -20.13
N ALA A 615 -7.69 17.76 -21.03
CA ALA A 615 -7.44 17.46 -22.44
C ALA A 615 -6.29 16.47 -22.68
N ASP A 616 -5.35 16.34 -21.73
CA ASP A 616 -4.25 15.37 -21.81
C ASP A 616 -4.71 13.93 -21.58
N SER A 617 -5.84 13.73 -20.90
CA SER A 617 -6.37 12.41 -20.50
C SER A 617 -7.74 12.09 -21.11
N ILE A 618 -8.53 13.12 -21.46
CA ILE A 618 -9.91 13.00 -21.93
C ILE A 618 -10.11 13.91 -23.14
N VAL A 619 -10.79 13.42 -24.17
CA VAL A 619 -11.14 14.25 -25.34
C VAL A 619 -12.43 15.03 -25.04
N PRO A 620 -12.44 16.37 -25.18
CA PRO A 620 -13.65 17.15 -24.97
C PRO A 620 -14.68 16.91 -26.07
N LEU A 621 -15.95 16.85 -25.70
CA LEU A 621 -17.08 16.74 -26.62
C LEU A 621 -17.47 18.09 -27.22
N ASP A 622 -17.29 19.20 -26.48
CA ASP A 622 -17.59 20.56 -26.96
C ASP A 622 -16.70 21.63 -26.28
N SER A 623 -16.76 22.87 -26.76
CA SER A 623 -16.00 24.01 -26.23
C SER A 623 -16.77 25.33 -26.32
N PHE A 624 -16.57 26.21 -25.33
CA PHE A 624 -17.31 27.44 -25.11
C PHE A 624 -16.35 28.59 -24.79
N TYR A 625 -16.26 29.59 -25.67
CA TYR A 625 -15.46 30.80 -25.42
C TYR A 625 -16.32 31.88 -24.74
N ILE A 626 -15.86 32.36 -23.58
CA ILE A 626 -16.54 33.34 -22.74
C ILE A 626 -15.78 34.66 -22.79
N ALA A 627 -16.33 35.62 -23.53
CA ALA A 627 -15.65 36.88 -23.85
C ALA A 627 -15.39 37.77 -22.63
N ASP A 628 -16.26 37.76 -21.63
CA ASP A 628 -16.12 38.60 -20.43
C ASP A 628 -14.99 38.11 -19.50
N GLU A 629 -14.65 36.83 -19.58
CA GLU A 629 -13.56 36.21 -18.83
C GLU A 629 -12.29 36.01 -19.68
N ASP A 630 -12.41 36.16 -21.01
CA ASP A 630 -11.40 35.80 -22.02
C ASP A 630 -10.88 34.36 -21.86
N LYS A 631 -11.80 33.44 -21.56
CA LYS A 631 -11.52 32.03 -21.28
C LYS A 631 -12.29 31.09 -22.21
N THR A 632 -11.71 29.92 -22.48
CA THR A 632 -12.40 28.83 -23.18
C THR A 632 -12.63 27.70 -22.21
N TYR A 633 -13.88 27.27 -22.07
CA TYR A 633 -14.25 26.09 -21.29
C TYR A 633 -14.55 24.92 -22.22
N TYR A 634 -14.18 23.71 -21.81
CA TYR A 634 -14.41 22.48 -22.55
C TYR A 634 -15.40 21.60 -21.80
N TYR A 635 -16.31 20.96 -22.53
CA TYR A 635 -17.28 20.02 -21.96
C TYR A 635 -16.83 18.58 -22.21
N TYR A 636 -16.82 17.78 -21.16
CA TYR A 636 -16.45 16.38 -21.19
C TYR A 636 -17.65 15.56 -20.71
N ALA A 637 -17.97 14.48 -21.42
CA ALA A 637 -18.87 13.45 -20.94
C ALA A 637 -18.43 12.10 -21.48
N LEU A 638 -18.54 11.06 -20.65
CA LEU A 638 -18.26 9.71 -21.09
C LEU A 638 -19.40 9.23 -22.01
N GLU A 639 -19.09 8.94 -23.27
CA GLU A 639 -20.09 8.43 -24.20
C GLU A 639 -20.50 6.98 -23.82
N PRO A 640 -21.79 6.71 -23.57
CA PRO A 640 -22.26 5.37 -23.29
C PRO A 640 -22.20 4.50 -24.55
N HIS A 641 -21.98 3.19 -24.36
CA HIS A 641 -22.10 2.22 -25.45
C HIS A 641 -23.52 2.19 -26.00
N THR A 642 -24.52 2.23 -25.10
CA THR A 642 -25.93 2.32 -25.47
C THR A 642 -26.80 2.83 -24.32
N GLU A 643 -27.97 3.39 -24.67
CA GLU A 643 -29.01 3.78 -23.73
C GLU A 643 -30.10 2.70 -23.69
N LEU A 644 -30.61 2.39 -22.49
CA LEU A 644 -31.56 1.30 -22.26
C LEU A 644 -32.81 1.80 -21.54
N GLU A 645 -33.97 1.28 -21.91
CA GLU A 645 -35.27 1.60 -21.31
C GLU A 645 -35.29 1.32 -19.78
N PRO A 646 -36.09 2.05 -18.99
CA PRO A 646 -36.03 2.02 -17.51
C PRO A 646 -36.43 0.67 -16.89
N SER A 647 -37.15 -0.17 -17.63
CA SER A 647 -37.51 -1.54 -17.20
C SER A 647 -36.42 -2.58 -17.47
N THR A 648 -35.32 -2.19 -18.12
CA THR A 648 -34.24 -3.10 -18.52
C THR A 648 -33.29 -3.34 -17.35
N THR A 649 -33.03 -4.60 -17.03
CA THR A 649 -32.09 -5.01 -15.96
C THR A 649 -31.08 -6.06 -16.45
N SER A 650 -30.99 -6.23 -17.77
CA SER A 650 -30.08 -7.16 -18.42
C SER A 650 -29.76 -6.68 -19.84
N TYR A 651 -28.51 -6.85 -20.28
CA TYR A 651 -28.05 -6.54 -21.63
C TYR A 651 -27.30 -7.74 -22.23
N LEU A 652 -27.63 -8.10 -23.47
CA LEU A 652 -26.97 -9.17 -24.22
C LEU A 652 -26.00 -8.56 -25.24
N ASP A 653 -24.71 -8.66 -24.96
CA ASP A 653 -23.64 -8.24 -25.87
C ASP A 653 -23.30 -9.39 -26.84
N LEU A 654 -23.55 -9.16 -28.13
CA LEU A 654 -23.30 -10.13 -29.20
C LEU A 654 -21.87 -10.10 -29.75
N GLY A 655 -21.05 -9.15 -29.32
CA GLY A 655 -19.66 -9.04 -29.72
C GLY A 655 -18.79 -8.61 -28.55
N PRO A 656 -18.75 -9.39 -27.45
CA PRO A 656 -17.86 -9.12 -26.33
C PRO A 656 -16.41 -9.14 -26.79
N VAL A 657 -15.56 -8.42 -26.06
CA VAL A 657 -14.12 -8.35 -26.32
C VAL A 657 -13.43 -8.69 -25.02
N ASP A 658 -12.36 -9.45 -25.11
CA ASP A 658 -11.56 -9.85 -23.96
C ASP A 658 -11.05 -8.64 -23.17
N ASP A 659 -10.89 -8.81 -21.86
CA ASP A 659 -10.47 -7.78 -20.89
C ASP A 659 -11.36 -6.53 -20.78
N HIS A 660 -12.48 -6.46 -21.51
CA HIS A 660 -13.39 -5.33 -21.41
C HIS A 660 -14.10 -5.29 -20.05
N VAL A 661 -14.35 -4.06 -19.60
CA VAL A 661 -15.07 -3.76 -18.37
C VAL A 661 -16.46 -3.22 -18.71
N TYR A 662 -17.46 -3.69 -17.96
CA TYR A 662 -18.86 -3.33 -18.08
C TYR A 662 -19.35 -2.67 -16.79
N PHE A 663 -20.15 -1.62 -16.94
CA PHE A 663 -20.84 -0.96 -15.82
C PHE A 663 -22.06 -0.19 -16.35
N VAL A 664 -22.96 0.17 -15.44
CA VAL A 664 -24.25 0.76 -15.76
C VAL A 664 -24.54 1.93 -14.82
N ASN A 665 -25.03 3.03 -15.39
CA ASN A 665 -25.56 4.17 -14.63
C ASN A 665 -27.06 4.24 -14.86
N ALA A 666 -27.82 4.72 -13.88
CA ALA A 666 -29.22 5.10 -14.08
C ALA A 666 -29.31 6.61 -14.26
N VAL A 667 -30.16 7.05 -15.16
CA VAL A 667 -30.57 8.44 -15.29
C VAL A 667 -31.96 8.58 -14.70
N ASP A 668 -32.15 9.54 -13.80
CA ASP A 668 -33.46 9.81 -13.20
C ASP A 668 -34.39 10.62 -14.12
N GLU A 669 -35.66 10.78 -13.73
CA GLU A 669 -36.67 11.55 -14.48
C GLU A 669 -36.33 13.04 -14.67
N TYR A 670 -35.26 13.54 -14.05
CA TYR A 670 -34.78 14.91 -14.15
C TYR A 670 -33.48 15.02 -14.98
N GLY A 671 -32.96 13.92 -15.51
CA GLY A 671 -31.79 13.88 -16.38
C GLY A 671 -30.44 13.74 -15.66
N TYR A 672 -30.42 13.31 -14.40
CA TYR A 672 -29.18 13.12 -13.65
C TYR A 672 -28.74 11.67 -13.59
N GLU A 673 -27.45 11.45 -13.83
CA GLU A 673 -26.81 10.16 -13.62
C GLU A 673 -26.60 9.86 -12.12
N THR A 674 -26.91 8.64 -11.72
CA THR A 674 -26.45 8.05 -10.45
C THR A 674 -24.94 7.82 -10.50
N PRO A 675 -24.27 7.61 -9.35
CA PRO A 675 -22.91 7.09 -9.31
C PRO A 675 -22.76 5.83 -10.16
N PHE A 676 -21.55 5.63 -10.68
CA PHE A 676 -21.21 4.41 -11.43
C PHE A 676 -21.50 3.16 -10.60
N SER A 677 -22.08 2.14 -11.24
CA SER A 677 -22.18 0.83 -10.61
C SER A 677 -20.78 0.26 -10.33
N ASN A 678 -20.74 -0.79 -9.49
CA ASN A 678 -19.59 -1.70 -9.54
C ASN A 678 -19.44 -2.32 -10.94
N GLN A 679 -18.27 -2.87 -11.22
CA GLN A 679 -17.90 -3.32 -12.55
C GLN A 679 -17.91 -4.84 -12.69
N THR A 680 -18.23 -5.29 -13.89
CA THR A 680 -18.00 -6.67 -14.32
C THR A 680 -16.87 -6.66 -15.36
N GLN A 681 -15.79 -7.37 -15.10
CA GLN A 681 -14.74 -7.59 -16.09
C GLN A 681 -15.00 -8.90 -16.85
N LEU A 682 -14.87 -8.86 -18.17
CA LEU A 682 -15.03 -10.04 -19.01
C LEU A 682 -13.66 -10.63 -19.35
N HIS A 683 -13.56 -11.95 -19.28
CA HIS A 683 -12.40 -12.68 -19.79
C HIS A 683 -12.84 -13.86 -20.65
N PHE A 684 -12.18 -14.04 -21.79
CA PHE A 684 -12.24 -15.28 -22.54
C PHE A 684 -11.30 -16.30 -21.93
N ILE A 685 -11.83 -17.49 -21.66
CA ILE A 685 -11.05 -18.57 -21.05
C ILE A 685 -11.08 -19.82 -21.91
N GLU A 686 -9.94 -20.51 -21.99
CA GLU A 686 -9.89 -21.85 -22.55
C GLU A 686 -10.54 -22.87 -21.58
N PRO A 687 -11.15 -23.96 -22.09
CA PRO A 687 -11.58 -25.06 -21.25
C PRO A 687 -10.39 -25.68 -20.48
N ARG A 688 -10.64 -26.11 -19.24
CA ARG A 688 -9.67 -26.92 -18.47
C ARG A 688 -9.46 -28.25 -19.18
N THR A 689 -8.21 -28.54 -19.52
CA THR A 689 -7.81 -29.73 -20.31
C THR A 689 -6.74 -30.57 -19.63
N ARG A 690 -6.17 -30.08 -18.51
CA ARG A 690 -5.11 -30.75 -17.74
C ARG A 690 -5.53 -30.88 -16.29
N ASP A 691 -4.91 -31.81 -15.57
CA ASP A 691 -5.33 -32.15 -14.20
C ASP A 691 -4.75 -31.18 -13.18
N ILE A 692 -3.42 -31.16 -13.03
CA ILE A 692 -2.78 -30.53 -11.87
C ILE A 692 -1.61 -29.64 -12.29
N LEU A 693 -1.55 -28.41 -11.80
CA LEU A 693 -0.35 -27.57 -11.85
C LEU A 693 0.27 -27.50 -10.46
N VAL A 694 1.55 -27.84 -10.33
CA VAL A 694 2.29 -27.67 -9.07
C VAL A 694 3.15 -26.42 -9.14
N MET A 695 2.82 -25.41 -8.33
CA MET A 695 3.59 -24.18 -8.22
C MET A 695 4.63 -24.31 -7.11
N ILE A 696 5.91 -24.15 -7.46
CA ILE A 696 7.05 -24.27 -6.54
C ILE A 696 7.77 -22.93 -6.42
N GLY A 697 8.02 -22.53 -5.16
CA GLY A 697 8.58 -21.23 -4.77
C GLY A 697 10.10 -21.11 -4.97
N ARG A 698 10.64 -19.91 -4.68
CA ARG A 698 12.08 -19.64 -4.74
C ARG A 698 12.78 -20.19 -3.48
N PRO A 699 13.70 -21.16 -3.59
CA PRO A 699 14.45 -21.67 -2.44
C PRO A 699 15.39 -20.62 -1.83
N ILE A 700 15.37 -20.47 -0.50
CA ILE A 700 16.42 -19.75 0.26
C ILE A 700 17.75 -20.54 0.20
N PRO A 701 18.85 -19.99 -0.35
CA PRO A 701 20.07 -20.75 -0.67
C PRO A 701 20.78 -21.48 0.50
N ALA A 702 20.53 -21.09 1.75
CA ALA A 702 21.20 -21.66 2.92
C ALA A 702 20.37 -22.71 3.67
N MET A 703 19.07 -22.85 3.38
CA MET A 703 18.10 -23.61 4.20
C MET A 703 17.14 -24.50 3.39
N ALA A 704 17.13 -24.39 2.06
CA ALA A 704 16.03 -24.91 1.24
C ALA A 704 16.14 -26.38 0.82
N VAL A 705 14.97 -26.98 0.57
CA VAL A 705 14.83 -28.17 -0.27
C VAL A 705 15.22 -27.82 -1.71
N ALA A 706 16.00 -28.68 -2.37
CA ALA A 706 16.32 -28.47 -3.77
C ALA A 706 15.03 -28.56 -4.62
N PRO A 707 14.76 -27.62 -5.55
CA PRO A 707 13.58 -27.70 -6.41
C PRO A 707 13.47 -29.02 -7.18
N SER A 708 14.61 -29.61 -7.56
CA SER A 708 14.65 -30.93 -8.20
C SER A 708 14.15 -32.05 -7.29
N ALA A 709 14.36 -31.97 -5.98
CA ALA A 709 13.87 -32.96 -5.03
C ALA A 709 12.36 -32.82 -4.79
N LEU A 710 11.84 -31.60 -4.79
CA LEU A 710 10.39 -31.35 -4.75
C LEU A 710 9.72 -31.85 -6.04
N MET A 711 10.31 -31.59 -7.21
CA MET A 711 9.81 -32.14 -8.47
C MET A 711 9.83 -33.67 -8.46
N GLU A 712 10.92 -34.30 -8.00
CA GLU A 712 10.99 -35.77 -7.92
C GLU A 712 9.92 -36.35 -6.97
N PHE A 713 9.66 -35.67 -5.85
CA PHE A 713 8.55 -36.02 -4.95
C PHE A 713 7.19 -35.92 -5.65
N TYR A 714 6.90 -34.82 -6.34
CA TYR A 714 5.63 -34.64 -7.04
C TYR A 714 5.49 -35.53 -8.28
N ASP A 715 6.56 -35.78 -9.04
CA ASP A 715 6.56 -36.68 -10.19
C ASP A 715 6.19 -38.10 -9.75
N SER A 716 6.69 -38.53 -8.59
CA SER A 716 6.36 -39.83 -8.00
C SER A 716 4.98 -39.85 -7.34
N LEU A 717 4.54 -38.73 -6.75
CA LEU A 717 3.22 -38.59 -6.13
C LEU A 717 2.09 -38.53 -7.16
N LEU A 718 2.29 -37.83 -8.28
CA LEU A 718 1.26 -37.49 -9.27
C LEU A 718 1.28 -38.41 -10.49
N VAL A 719 1.92 -39.59 -10.38
CA VAL A 719 1.85 -40.61 -11.44
C VAL A 719 0.38 -40.89 -11.78
N GLY A 720 0.05 -40.86 -13.07
CA GLY A 720 -1.30 -41.04 -13.58
C GLY A 720 -2.13 -39.77 -13.76
N TYR A 721 -1.66 -38.62 -13.26
CA TYR A 721 -2.25 -37.31 -13.54
C TYR A 721 -1.48 -36.59 -14.64
N ASP A 722 -2.20 -35.87 -15.49
CA ASP A 722 -1.59 -34.91 -16.40
C ASP A 722 -1.19 -33.64 -15.63
N HIS A 723 0.09 -33.52 -15.32
CA HIS A 723 0.60 -32.45 -14.48
C HIS A 723 1.83 -31.75 -15.06
N ASP A 724 1.98 -30.48 -14.69
CA ASP A 724 3.13 -29.63 -15.00
C ASP A 724 3.60 -28.89 -13.74
N TYR A 725 4.75 -28.23 -13.85
CA TYR A 725 5.31 -27.38 -12.82
C TYR A 725 5.34 -25.92 -13.22
N TYR A 726 5.07 -25.03 -12.26
CA TYR A 726 5.32 -23.60 -12.39
C TYR A 726 6.42 -23.16 -11.41
N LEU A 727 7.62 -22.89 -11.93
CA LEU A 727 8.75 -22.44 -11.13
C LEU A 727 8.79 -20.93 -10.98
N VAL A 728 8.23 -20.45 -9.88
CA VAL A 728 8.12 -19.02 -9.56
C VAL A 728 9.49 -18.34 -9.48
N GLY A 729 10.55 -19.06 -9.07
CA GLY A 729 11.90 -18.51 -8.96
C GLY A 729 12.70 -18.38 -10.28
N ASP A 730 12.32 -19.12 -11.33
CA ASP A 730 13.01 -19.12 -12.64
C ASP A 730 12.49 -17.96 -13.52
N SER A 731 11.19 -17.67 -13.47
CA SER A 731 10.56 -16.50 -14.09
C SER A 731 11.05 -15.16 -13.52
N ILE A 732 11.63 -15.15 -12.30
CA ILE A 732 12.14 -13.94 -11.62
C ILE A 732 13.60 -13.63 -11.96
N ARG A 733 14.36 -14.53 -12.63
CA ARG A 733 15.76 -14.25 -12.98
C ARG A 733 15.93 -13.79 -14.43
N SER A 734 16.54 -12.60 -14.54
CA SER A 734 17.51 -12.25 -15.58
C SER A 734 16.92 -11.99 -16.98
N GLN A 735 16.77 -10.71 -17.34
CA GLN A 735 16.53 -10.19 -18.71
C GLN A 735 15.13 -10.37 -19.33
N TYR A 736 14.26 -11.23 -18.79
CA TYR A 736 12.93 -11.49 -19.36
C TYR A 736 11.75 -10.93 -18.53
N CYS A 737 12.02 -10.40 -17.34
CA CYS A 737 11.04 -9.83 -16.43
C CYS A 737 11.54 -8.47 -15.90
N PRO A 738 11.49 -7.39 -16.71
CA PRO A 738 12.05 -6.09 -16.35
C PRO A 738 11.22 -5.35 -15.28
N ASP A 739 9.94 -5.69 -15.11
CA ASP A 739 8.96 -4.90 -14.35
C ASP A 739 8.58 -5.51 -12.98
N GLY A 740 9.23 -6.62 -12.57
CA GLY A 740 9.06 -7.22 -11.23
C GLY A 740 8.07 -8.40 -11.15
N PHE A 741 7.94 -8.97 -9.95
CA PHE A 741 7.21 -10.22 -9.68
C PHE A 741 5.75 -10.29 -10.19
N PRO A 742 4.88 -9.28 -9.98
CA PRO A 742 3.47 -9.45 -10.30
C PRO A 742 3.18 -9.50 -11.81
N GLN A 743 4.00 -8.87 -12.65
CA GLN A 743 3.70 -8.74 -14.09
C GLN A 743 4.16 -9.92 -14.95
N CYS A 744 4.85 -10.90 -14.35
CA CYS A 744 5.47 -12.02 -15.08
C CYS A 744 4.76 -13.36 -14.87
N VAL A 745 3.72 -13.39 -14.04
CA VAL A 745 2.91 -14.58 -13.77
C VAL A 745 1.52 -14.36 -14.38
N ASP A 746 1.27 -14.96 -15.54
CA ASP A 746 -0.02 -14.85 -16.22
C ASP A 746 -1.02 -15.86 -15.63
N TRP A 747 -2.16 -15.37 -15.18
CA TRP A 747 -3.20 -16.23 -14.62
C TRP A 747 -3.83 -17.17 -15.66
N HIS A 748 -3.72 -16.85 -16.96
CA HIS A 748 -4.12 -17.75 -18.04
C HIS A 748 -3.33 -19.06 -18.06
N ASP A 749 -2.08 -19.07 -17.55
CA ASP A 749 -1.28 -20.29 -17.45
C ASP A 749 -1.92 -21.31 -16.50
N PHE A 750 -2.67 -20.83 -15.49
CA PHE A 750 -3.35 -21.67 -14.51
C PHE A 750 -4.67 -22.22 -15.04
N MET A 751 -5.31 -21.49 -15.97
CA MET A 751 -6.67 -21.76 -16.44
C MET A 751 -6.87 -23.10 -17.12
N ARG A 752 -5.79 -23.72 -17.62
CA ARG A 752 -5.85 -25.05 -18.25
C ARG A 752 -5.99 -26.19 -17.25
N TYR A 753 -5.74 -25.94 -15.96
CA TYR A 753 -5.65 -26.96 -14.92
C TYR A 753 -6.88 -26.98 -14.02
N SER A 754 -7.37 -28.19 -13.72
CA SER A 754 -8.45 -28.43 -12.76
C SER A 754 -8.05 -28.07 -11.32
N VAL A 755 -6.80 -28.35 -10.95
CA VAL A 755 -6.26 -28.06 -9.63
C VAL A 755 -4.92 -27.33 -9.75
N VAL A 756 -4.74 -26.28 -8.96
CA VAL A 756 -3.44 -25.66 -8.71
C VAL A 756 -3.01 -26.01 -7.30
N ILE A 757 -1.86 -26.67 -7.17
CA ILE A 757 -1.20 -26.96 -5.91
C ILE A 757 -0.13 -25.90 -5.67
N VAL A 758 -0.17 -25.25 -4.52
CA VAL A 758 0.85 -24.31 -4.06
C VAL A 758 1.60 -24.96 -2.90
N ASP A 759 2.81 -25.43 -3.17
CA ASP A 759 3.70 -26.00 -2.15
C ASP A 759 5.15 -25.55 -2.43
N GLY A 760 5.78 -24.91 -1.44
CA GLY A 760 7.05 -24.21 -1.60
C GLY A 760 8.04 -24.48 -0.49
N ASP A 761 9.01 -23.57 -0.35
CA ASP A 761 9.89 -23.56 0.81
C ASP A 761 9.32 -22.66 1.92
N PHE A 762 10.03 -22.57 3.05
CA PHE A 762 9.69 -21.76 4.21
C PHE A 762 9.48 -20.25 3.94
N ALA A 763 9.81 -19.75 2.75
CA ALA A 763 9.65 -18.34 2.40
C ALA A 763 8.24 -17.98 1.89
N HIS A 764 7.49 -18.97 1.39
CA HIS A 764 6.08 -18.86 0.96
C HIS A 764 5.70 -17.60 0.14
N ASN A 765 6.51 -17.25 -0.86
CA ASN A 765 6.30 -16.05 -1.70
C ASN A 765 5.46 -16.29 -2.98
N ILE A 766 4.85 -17.48 -3.15
CA ILE A 766 4.09 -17.83 -4.36
C ILE A 766 2.74 -17.09 -4.38
N LEU A 767 2.00 -17.24 -3.27
CA LEU A 767 0.80 -16.47 -2.99
C LEU A 767 1.24 -15.20 -2.24
N SER A 768 1.43 -14.09 -2.97
CA SER A 768 1.86 -12.81 -2.39
C SER A 768 0.76 -11.74 -2.47
N PRO A 769 0.70 -10.79 -1.52
CA PRO A 769 -0.20 -9.65 -1.60
C PRO A 769 -0.03 -8.87 -2.90
N ASP A 770 1.20 -8.56 -3.31
CA ASP A 770 1.47 -7.75 -4.50
C ASP A 770 0.89 -8.35 -5.79
N TYR A 771 1.00 -9.68 -5.96
CA TYR A 771 0.44 -10.35 -7.13
C TYR A 771 -1.08 -10.35 -7.09
N GLU A 772 -1.66 -10.70 -5.95
CA GLU A 772 -3.11 -10.80 -5.84
C GLU A 772 -3.79 -9.43 -5.84
N ASP A 773 -3.12 -8.38 -5.35
CA ASP A 773 -3.58 -7.00 -5.36
C ASP A 773 -3.51 -6.33 -6.73
N GLN A 774 -2.50 -6.64 -7.53
CA GLN A 774 -2.35 -6.05 -8.86
C GLN A 774 -3.03 -6.88 -9.95
N MET A 775 -2.88 -8.21 -9.90
CA MET A 775 -3.25 -9.09 -11.02
C MET A 775 -4.52 -9.90 -10.76
N ARG A 776 -4.93 -10.06 -9.49
CA ARG A 776 -6.08 -10.88 -9.09
C ARG A 776 -6.02 -12.30 -9.68
N GLY A 777 -4.82 -12.85 -9.86
CA GLY A 777 -4.60 -14.04 -10.67
C GLY A 777 -5.23 -15.29 -10.07
N PHE A 778 -5.06 -15.51 -8.76
CA PHE A 778 -5.69 -16.65 -8.09
C PHE A 778 -7.19 -16.43 -7.89
N THR A 779 -7.63 -15.19 -7.66
CA THR A 779 -9.06 -14.86 -7.63
C THR A 779 -9.75 -15.20 -8.95
N ARG A 780 -9.17 -14.82 -10.10
CA ARG A 780 -9.72 -15.16 -11.43
C ARG A 780 -9.73 -16.67 -11.67
N TYR A 781 -8.66 -17.36 -11.29
CA TYR A 781 -8.60 -18.82 -11.39
C TYR A 781 -9.68 -19.52 -10.55
N LEU A 782 -9.90 -19.07 -9.30
CA LEU A 782 -10.92 -19.62 -8.43
C LEU A 782 -12.34 -19.33 -8.92
N LEU A 783 -12.64 -18.06 -9.22
CA LEU A 783 -13.99 -17.63 -9.65
C LEU A 783 -14.38 -18.18 -11.02
N SER A 784 -13.42 -18.62 -11.83
CA SER A 784 -13.71 -19.35 -13.07
C SER A 784 -13.95 -20.85 -12.85
N GLY A 785 -13.94 -21.32 -11.59
CA GLY A 785 -14.24 -22.71 -11.19
C GLY A 785 -13.03 -23.61 -10.96
N GLY A 786 -11.84 -23.05 -10.78
CA GLY A 786 -10.62 -23.80 -10.46
C GLY A 786 -10.57 -24.21 -8.98
N THR A 787 -9.76 -25.24 -8.67
CA THR A 787 -9.52 -25.67 -7.28
C THR A 787 -8.11 -25.30 -6.84
N LEU A 788 -7.95 -24.62 -5.71
CA LEU A 788 -6.65 -24.27 -5.15
C LEU A 788 -6.35 -25.11 -3.91
N ALA A 789 -5.21 -25.80 -3.89
CA ALA A 789 -4.71 -26.51 -2.71
C ALA A 789 -3.38 -25.89 -2.26
N ALA A 790 -3.39 -25.23 -1.10
CA ALA A 790 -2.22 -24.56 -0.53
C ALA A 790 -1.64 -25.33 0.65
N PHE A 791 -0.31 -25.40 0.70
CA PHE A 791 0.45 -26.09 1.74
C PHE A 791 1.43 -25.12 2.42
N GLY A 792 1.56 -25.23 3.75
CA GLY A 792 2.41 -24.38 4.58
C GLY A 792 1.71 -23.14 5.14
N SER A 793 2.50 -22.16 5.58
CA SER A 793 2.03 -21.04 6.43
C SER A 793 1.54 -19.80 5.67
N LEU A 794 1.79 -19.71 4.35
CA LEU A 794 1.45 -18.56 3.50
C LEU A 794 1.89 -17.22 4.12
N SER A 795 3.11 -17.18 4.67
CA SER A 795 3.60 -16.08 5.49
C SER A 795 3.49 -14.70 4.83
N ALA A 796 3.71 -14.64 3.50
CA ALA A 796 3.61 -13.40 2.72
C ALA A 796 2.20 -12.78 2.76
N LEU A 797 1.13 -13.57 2.56
CA LEU A 797 -0.26 -13.10 2.64
C LEU A 797 -0.69 -12.76 4.07
N ASN A 798 -0.10 -13.43 5.06
CA ASN A 798 -0.44 -13.25 6.46
C ASN A 798 0.39 -12.15 7.16
N GLY A 799 1.24 -11.43 6.42
CA GLY A 799 1.95 -10.25 6.93
C GLY A 799 3.00 -10.55 7.99
N PHE A 800 3.51 -11.78 8.03
CA PHE A 800 4.61 -12.17 8.91
C PHE A 800 5.79 -12.72 8.10
N GLY A 801 7.01 -12.49 8.59
CA GLY A 801 8.23 -12.79 7.84
C GLY A 801 9.18 -13.70 8.59
N SER A 802 10.39 -13.83 8.03
CA SER A 802 11.48 -14.62 8.61
C SER A 802 11.98 -14.15 9.98
N HIS A 803 11.47 -13.02 10.50
CA HIS A 803 11.85 -12.43 11.80
C HIS A 803 10.67 -12.29 12.78
N SER A 804 9.48 -12.77 12.40
CA SER A 804 8.28 -12.64 13.22
C SER A 804 8.33 -13.58 14.43
N PRO A 805 8.01 -13.08 15.64
CA PRO A 805 8.05 -13.90 16.86
C PRO A 805 7.02 -15.03 16.79
N PRO A 806 7.23 -16.17 17.48
CA PRO A 806 6.28 -17.26 17.52
C PRO A 806 5.00 -16.83 18.24
N THR A 807 3.94 -16.55 17.49
CA THR A 807 2.66 -16.07 18.01
C THR A 807 1.52 -16.39 17.05
N VAL A 808 0.29 -16.08 17.49
CA VAL A 808 -0.88 -15.99 16.61
C VAL A 808 -0.84 -14.66 15.87
N HIS A 809 -0.77 -14.71 14.54
CA HIS A 809 -0.81 -13.57 13.63
C HIS A 809 -2.22 -13.38 13.10
N LYS A 810 -2.76 -12.18 13.23
CA LYS A 810 -4.04 -11.84 12.61
C LYS A 810 -3.86 -11.73 11.10
N THR A 811 -4.80 -12.28 10.33
CA THR A 811 -4.81 -12.13 8.87
C THR A 811 -5.42 -10.77 8.52
N TYR A 812 -4.81 -10.05 7.56
CA TYR A 812 -5.27 -8.72 7.13
C TYR A 812 -5.59 -8.65 5.63
N HIS A 813 -5.16 -9.64 4.85
CA HIS A 813 -5.38 -9.66 3.42
C HIS A 813 -6.77 -10.22 3.08
N TRP A 814 -7.53 -9.47 2.29
CA TRP A 814 -8.93 -9.78 1.93
C TRP A 814 -9.06 -11.15 1.24
N PHE A 815 -8.06 -11.58 0.47
CA PHE A 815 -8.03 -12.88 -0.22
C PHE A 815 -8.12 -14.07 0.76
N ILE A 816 -7.41 -14.01 1.89
CA ILE A 816 -7.44 -15.07 2.91
C ILE A 816 -8.83 -15.10 3.56
N SER A 817 -9.37 -13.94 3.94
CA SER A 817 -10.71 -13.89 4.54
C SER A 817 -11.81 -14.35 3.59
N ARG A 818 -11.71 -14.05 2.28
CA ARG A 818 -12.75 -14.36 1.28
C ARG A 818 -12.73 -15.85 0.88
N PHE A 819 -11.56 -16.41 0.60
CA PHE A 819 -11.43 -17.73 -0.01
C PHE A 819 -10.92 -18.83 0.94
N PHE A 820 -10.31 -18.47 2.06
CA PHE A 820 -9.75 -19.45 3.02
C PHE A 820 -10.48 -19.47 4.36
N GLY A 821 -11.29 -18.45 4.70
CA GLY A 821 -12.09 -18.44 5.93
C GLY A 821 -11.25 -18.46 7.22
N VAL A 822 -10.08 -17.80 7.21
CA VAL A 822 -9.15 -17.77 8.35
C VAL A 822 -8.99 -16.36 8.92
N ASP A 823 -9.24 -16.22 10.22
CA ASP A 823 -9.07 -14.97 10.99
C ASP A 823 -7.64 -14.77 11.48
N SER A 824 -6.94 -15.86 11.81
CA SER A 824 -5.58 -15.81 12.34
C SER A 824 -4.81 -17.11 12.11
N VAL A 825 -3.49 -16.99 11.97
CA VAL A 825 -2.55 -18.09 11.77
C VAL A 825 -1.55 -18.12 12.91
N ALA A 826 -1.44 -19.26 13.61
CA ALA A 826 -0.35 -19.51 14.54
C ALA A 826 0.81 -20.15 13.78
N SER A 827 2.00 -19.55 13.83
CA SER A 827 3.20 -20.07 13.19
C SER A 827 4.44 -19.59 13.95
N MET A 828 5.58 -20.23 13.69
CA MET A 828 6.88 -19.86 14.24
C MET A 828 7.86 -19.68 13.11
N SER A 829 8.53 -18.53 13.08
CA SER A 829 9.56 -18.29 12.08
C SER A 829 10.85 -19.05 12.40
N TRP A 830 11.48 -19.64 11.37
CA TRP A 830 12.67 -20.47 11.51
C TRP A 830 13.87 -19.77 12.18
N ILE A 831 13.99 -18.43 12.10
CA ILE A 831 15.10 -17.71 12.74
C ILE A 831 15.06 -17.82 14.27
N TYR A 832 13.90 -18.11 14.85
CA TYR A 832 13.74 -18.37 16.28
C TYR A 832 14.17 -19.79 16.67
N CYS A 833 14.44 -20.66 15.69
CA CYS A 833 14.97 -22.01 15.87
C CYS A 833 16.49 -21.99 15.97
N GLY A 834 17.07 -21.24 16.91
CA GLY A 834 18.49 -21.27 17.22
C GLY A 834 18.92 -22.56 17.95
N PRO A 835 20.22 -22.91 17.97
CA PRO A 835 20.72 -24.11 18.65
C PRO A 835 20.50 -24.13 20.18
N GLU A 836 20.07 -23.01 20.78
CA GLU A 836 19.72 -22.91 22.21
C GLU A 836 18.21 -22.92 22.48
N THR A 837 17.36 -22.84 21.45
CA THR A 837 15.91 -22.83 21.60
C THR A 837 15.34 -24.23 21.32
N TYR A 838 14.61 -24.78 22.30
CA TYR A 838 13.94 -26.08 22.18
C TYR A 838 12.68 -25.98 21.31
N CYS A 839 12.79 -25.48 20.07
CA CYS A 839 11.61 -25.16 19.25
C CYS A 839 10.77 -26.40 18.91
N HIS A 840 11.38 -27.58 18.81
CA HIS A 840 10.67 -28.85 18.71
C HIS A 840 9.69 -29.09 19.87
N GLN A 841 9.91 -28.52 21.06
CA GLN A 841 8.96 -28.58 22.18
C GLN A 841 7.76 -27.65 21.99
N GLN A 842 7.86 -26.62 21.16
CA GLN A 842 6.80 -25.64 20.91
C GLN A 842 6.02 -25.92 19.63
N THR A 843 6.63 -26.51 18.60
CA THR A 843 5.92 -26.75 17.33
C THR A 843 6.10 -28.14 16.74
N GLY A 844 6.84 -29.03 17.40
CA GLY A 844 7.27 -30.33 16.85
C GLY A 844 6.14 -31.21 16.35
N PHE A 845 5.71 -30.98 15.11
CA PHE A 845 4.60 -31.63 14.45
C PHE A 845 4.95 -33.07 14.09
N THR A 846 4.04 -33.99 14.39
CA THR A 846 4.24 -35.43 14.19
C THR A 846 3.21 -36.05 13.25
N TRP A 847 1.95 -35.62 13.33
CA TRP A 847 0.91 -36.04 12.40
C TRP A 847 -0.31 -35.11 12.49
N ALA A 848 -1.21 -35.19 11.52
CA ALA A 848 -2.50 -34.53 11.52
C ALA A 848 -3.63 -35.56 11.49
N GLU A 849 -4.56 -35.45 12.43
CA GLU A 849 -5.73 -36.32 12.57
C GLU A 849 -6.89 -35.81 11.71
N SER A 850 -7.47 -36.70 10.91
CA SER A 850 -8.69 -36.43 10.16
C SER A 850 -9.90 -36.29 11.09
N VAL A 851 -10.57 -35.14 11.07
CA VAL A 851 -11.65 -34.84 12.04
C VAL A 851 -12.88 -35.75 11.88
N ASN A 852 -13.20 -36.14 10.64
CA ASN A 852 -14.40 -36.91 10.31
C ASN A 852 -14.10 -38.22 9.56
N GLY A 853 -12.83 -38.56 9.35
CA GLY A 853 -12.40 -39.73 8.57
C GLY A 853 -12.69 -39.62 7.07
N SER A 854 -13.07 -38.43 6.58
CA SER A 854 -13.29 -38.14 5.16
C SER A 854 -12.00 -37.85 4.39
N MET A 855 -10.90 -37.63 5.13
CA MET A 855 -9.54 -37.43 4.63
C MET A 855 -8.61 -38.45 5.31
N PRO A 856 -7.46 -38.81 4.71
CA PRO A 856 -6.47 -39.67 5.35
C PRO A 856 -5.81 -38.98 6.55
N ASP A 857 -5.34 -39.76 7.53
CA ASP A 857 -4.46 -39.24 8.57
C ASP A 857 -3.08 -38.96 7.96
N MET A 858 -2.48 -37.82 8.30
CA MET A 858 -1.23 -37.35 7.68
C MET A 858 -0.07 -37.51 8.64
N VAL A 859 0.76 -38.53 8.45
CA VAL A 859 1.89 -38.84 9.34
C VAL A 859 3.20 -38.25 8.79
N TYR A 860 3.99 -37.59 9.64
CA TYR A 860 5.32 -37.08 9.29
C TYR A 860 6.29 -38.22 9.00
N ASP A 861 7.01 -38.15 7.88
CA ASP A 861 8.03 -39.13 7.50
C ASP A 861 9.45 -38.68 7.93
N PRO A 862 10.04 -39.27 8.98
CA PRO A 862 11.39 -38.94 9.42
C PRO A 862 12.50 -39.46 8.48
N ALA A 863 12.18 -40.33 7.51
CA ALA A 863 13.13 -40.84 6.52
C ALA A 863 13.33 -39.89 5.34
N ASN A 864 12.40 -38.94 5.13
CA ASN A 864 12.48 -37.92 4.08
C ASN A 864 13.38 -36.76 4.53
N ASP A 865 14.69 -36.90 4.30
CA ASP A 865 15.69 -35.86 4.58
C ASP A 865 15.86 -34.89 3.39
N PHE A 866 14.83 -34.11 3.11
CA PHE A 866 14.87 -33.04 2.11
C PHE A 866 15.64 -31.79 2.58
N PHE A 867 16.07 -31.77 3.84
CA PHE A 867 16.67 -30.61 4.48
C PHE A 867 18.18 -30.55 4.26
N THR A 868 18.70 -29.33 4.08
CA THR A 868 20.15 -29.14 4.09
C THR A 868 20.71 -29.44 5.49
N PRO A 869 22.00 -29.84 5.60
CA PRO A 869 22.66 -30.02 6.90
C PRO A 869 22.57 -28.79 7.81
N ILE A 870 22.48 -27.58 7.23
CA ILE A 870 22.34 -26.35 8.00
C ILE A 870 20.94 -26.28 8.63
N ALA A 871 19.87 -26.67 7.91
CA ALA A 871 18.51 -26.68 8.45
C ALA A 871 18.37 -27.66 9.63
N GLN A 872 19.06 -28.80 9.56
CA GLN A 872 19.14 -29.77 10.66
C GLN A 872 19.83 -29.22 11.91
N MET A 873 20.76 -28.26 11.79
CA MET A 873 21.42 -27.63 12.95
C MET A 873 20.44 -26.79 13.78
N PHE A 874 19.45 -26.19 13.13
CA PHE A 874 18.43 -25.36 13.76
C PHE A 874 17.23 -26.19 14.25
N TRP A 875 17.03 -27.39 13.68
CA TRP A 875 15.93 -28.28 14.02
C TRP A 875 16.34 -29.75 14.26
N PRO A 876 16.96 -30.09 15.41
CA PRO A 876 17.52 -31.42 15.65
C PRO A 876 16.46 -32.43 16.17
N CYS A 877 15.23 -32.41 15.64
CA CYS A 877 14.16 -33.27 16.13
C CYS A 877 14.24 -34.71 15.59
N GLY A 878 14.61 -34.89 14.32
CA GLY A 878 14.69 -36.20 13.64
C GLY A 878 13.39 -37.05 13.64
N GLN A 879 12.32 -36.54 14.27
CA GLN A 879 11.04 -37.21 14.50
C GLN A 879 9.86 -36.24 14.37
N CYS A 880 10.11 -34.98 14.02
CA CYS A 880 9.08 -33.96 13.88
C CYS A 880 9.48 -32.85 12.90
N ALA A 881 8.49 -32.25 12.23
CA ALA A 881 8.71 -31.24 11.19
C ALA A 881 9.10 -29.84 11.77
N PRO A 882 9.91 -29.04 11.03
CA PRO A 882 10.46 -27.76 11.49
C PRO A 882 9.57 -26.50 11.38
N ASP A 883 8.59 -26.47 10.46
CA ASP A 883 7.70 -25.32 10.27
C ASP A 883 6.30 -25.80 9.91
N VAL A 884 5.33 -25.52 10.76
CA VAL A 884 3.91 -25.74 10.47
C VAL A 884 3.09 -24.54 10.95
N ALA A 885 1.91 -24.37 10.36
CA ALA A 885 0.93 -23.39 10.78
C ALA A 885 -0.33 -24.07 11.32
N SER A 886 -0.99 -23.46 12.30
CA SER A 886 -2.35 -23.83 12.70
C SER A 886 -3.28 -22.63 12.62
N PHE A 887 -4.58 -22.87 12.47
CA PHE A 887 -5.55 -21.86 12.04
C PHE A 887 -6.55 -21.50 13.14
N ARG A 888 -7.04 -20.26 13.09
CA ARG A 888 -8.26 -19.80 13.75
C ARG A 888 -9.25 -19.46 12.65
N VAL A 889 -10.25 -20.32 12.47
CA VAL A 889 -11.19 -20.30 11.34
C VAL A 889 -12.48 -19.55 11.68
N ASN A 890 -13.13 -18.97 10.67
CA ASN A 890 -14.45 -18.36 10.77
C ASN A 890 -15.56 -19.38 10.40
N GLU A 891 -16.79 -18.91 10.18
CA GLU A 891 -17.94 -19.78 9.88
C GLU A 891 -17.97 -20.35 8.45
N ASP A 892 -17.13 -19.83 7.55
CA ASP A 892 -17.10 -20.22 6.13
C ASP A 892 -16.18 -21.43 5.87
N ALA A 893 -15.30 -21.77 6.80
CA ALA A 893 -14.33 -22.85 6.66
C ALA A 893 -14.70 -24.12 7.43
N GLU A 894 -14.58 -25.27 6.76
CA GLU A 894 -14.70 -26.59 7.35
C GLU A 894 -13.32 -27.14 7.71
N VAL A 895 -13.11 -27.50 9.00
CA VAL A 895 -11.86 -28.09 9.47
C VAL A 895 -11.77 -29.55 9.03
N THR A 896 -10.70 -29.90 8.33
CA THR A 896 -10.44 -31.26 7.83
C THR A 896 -9.47 -32.02 8.73
N HIS A 897 -8.47 -31.32 9.31
CA HIS A 897 -7.45 -31.94 10.15
C HIS A 897 -7.12 -31.11 11.41
N VAL A 898 -6.71 -31.79 12.48
CA VAL A 898 -6.14 -31.21 13.70
C VAL A 898 -4.71 -31.70 13.94
N ALA A 899 -3.84 -30.85 14.48
CA ALA A 899 -2.42 -31.16 14.62
C ALA A 899 -2.09 -31.91 15.92
N HIS A 900 -1.15 -32.85 15.81
CA HIS A 900 -0.53 -33.53 16.95
C HIS A 900 0.98 -33.39 16.95
N THR A 901 1.52 -33.17 18.14
CA THR A 901 2.91 -32.79 18.36
C THR A 901 3.61 -33.72 19.33
N LEU A 902 4.94 -33.79 19.21
CA LEU A 902 5.79 -34.60 20.05
C LEU A 902 5.76 -34.15 21.54
N TYR A 903 5.42 -32.87 21.77
CA TYR A 903 5.36 -32.25 23.10
C TYR A 903 4.02 -31.52 23.31
N PRO A 904 2.92 -32.26 23.50
CA PRO A 904 1.55 -31.71 23.50
C PRO A 904 1.30 -30.69 24.61
N ASN A 905 2.03 -30.76 25.72
CA ASN A 905 1.84 -29.84 26.86
C ASN A 905 2.46 -28.46 26.65
N THR A 906 3.38 -28.32 25.70
CA THR A 906 4.14 -27.09 25.45
C THR A 906 3.94 -26.55 24.05
N SER A 907 3.30 -27.33 23.17
CA SER A 907 3.08 -26.91 21.79
C SER A 907 1.94 -25.89 21.66
N ILE A 908 2.14 -24.92 20.76
CA ILE A 908 1.11 -23.97 20.35
C ILE A 908 0.18 -24.53 19.26
N HIS A 909 0.47 -25.72 18.70
CA HIS A 909 -0.32 -26.33 17.63
C HIS A 909 -1.13 -27.55 18.09
N GLU A 910 -0.86 -28.12 19.27
CA GLU A 910 -1.54 -29.34 19.71
C GLU A 910 -3.06 -29.17 19.76
N GLY A 911 -3.78 -30.01 18.99
CA GLY A 911 -5.23 -30.01 18.88
C GLY A 911 -5.82 -28.83 18.10
N ASP A 912 -5.00 -27.95 17.53
CA ASP A 912 -5.48 -26.85 16.70
C ASP A 912 -5.79 -27.32 15.27
N PRO A 913 -6.74 -26.67 14.57
CA PRO A 913 -6.96 -26.87 13.15
C PRO A 913 -5.68 -26.65 12.34
N ILE A 914 -5.34 -27.62 11.48
CA ILE A 914 -4.17 -27.56 10.59
C ILE A 914 -4.52 -27.90 9.14
N GLY A 915 -5.73 -28.39 8.89
CA GLY A 915 -6.27 -28.57 7.55
C GLY A 915 -7.68 -28.01 7.48
N LEU A 916 -8.03 -27.34 6.39
CA LEU A 916 -9.37 -26.82 6.14
C LEU A 916 -9.76 -26.86 4.67
N THR A 917 -11.06 -26.77 4.40
CA THR A 917 -11.63 -26.51 3.08
C THR A 917 -12.69 -25.42 3.14
N VAL A 918 -12.80 -24.65 2.07
CA VAL A 918 -13.85 -23.64 1.87
C VAL A 918 -14.54 -23.93 0.54
N ASP A 919 -15.87 -23.85 0.56
CA ASP A 919 -16.73 -23.98 -0.61
C ASP A 919 -17.69 -22.78 -0.62
N ASN A 920 -17.25 -21.69 -1.24
CA ASN A 920 -17.96 -20.42 -1.25
C ASN A 920 -17.88 -19.79 -2.64
N GLU A 921 -18.93 -19.09 -3.06
CA GLU A 921 -19.01 -18.43 -4.37
C GLU A 921 -18.76 -19.36 -5.57
N GLY A 922 -19.01 -20.67 -5.41
CA GLY A 922 -18.71 -21.68 -6.45
C GLY A 922 -17.21 -21.98 -6.61
N THR A 923 -16.38 -21.56 -5.66
CA THR A 923 -14.94 -21.83 -5.60
C THR A 923 -14.64 -22.95 -4.61
N LYS A 924 -13.57 -23.71 -4.85
CA LYS A 924 -13.10 -24.76 -3.94
C LYS A 924 -11.66 -24.54 -3.54
N VAL A 925 -11.41 -24.42 -2.24
CA VAL A 925 -10.07 -24.20 -1.68
C VAL A 925 -9.77 -25.22 -0.60
N TRP A 926 -8.52 -25.65 -0.56
CA TRP A 926 -7.93 -26.48 0.48
C TRP A 926 -6.69 -25.79 1.04
N TRP A 927 -6.56 -25.75 2.37
CA TRP A 927 -5.35 -25.23 3.01
C TRP A 927 -4.88 -26.14 4.13
N PHE A 928 -3.65 -26.58 4.02
CA PHE A 928 -2.95 -27.39 5.01
C PHE A 928 -1.75 -26.60 5.54
N GLY A 929 -1.65 -26.45 6.86
CA GLY A 929 -0.57 -25.72 7.51
C GLY A 929 0.76 -26.48 7.53
N PHE A 930 0.79 -27.69 6.99
CA PHE A 930 1.99 -28.50 6.76
C PHE A 930 2.32 -28.57 5.26
N HIS A 931 3.57 -28.92 4.96
CA HIS A 931 3.98 -29.24 3.60
C HIS A 931 3.66 -30.70 3.24
N LEU A 932 3.28 -30.96 1.99
CA LEU A 932 2.91 -32.32 1.59
C LEU A 932 4.12 -33.25 1.54
N TRP A 933 5.28 -32.71 1.15
CA TRP A 933 6.57 -33.40 1.12
C TRP A 933 7.17 -33.70 2.51
N TYR A 934 6.50 -33.30 3.61
CA TYR A 934 6.80 -33.79 4.96
C TYR A 934 6.20 -35.16 5.26
N MET A 935 5.15 -35.53 4.53
CA MET A 935 4.29 -36.64 4.94
C MET A 935 4.75 -37.95 4.34
N GLU A 936 4.34 -39.04 4.98
CA GLU A 936 4.42 -40.37 4.39
C GLU A 936 3.71 -40.33 3.03
N GLN A 937 4.46 -40.67 1.99
CA GLN A 937 4.01 -40.49 0.62
C GLN A 937 2.70 -41.24 0.28
N PRO A 938 2.37 -42.42 0.86
CA PRO A 938 1.04 -43.03 0.73
C PRO A 938 -0.10 -42.10 1.19
N ALA A 939 0.00 -41.54 2.40
CA ALA A 939 -1.01 -40.61 2.93
C ALA A 939 -1.09 -39.32 2.09
N ALA A 940 0.06 -38.84 1.59
CA ALA A 940 0.10 -37.73 0.66
C ALA A 940 -0.67 -38.03 -0.64
N ARG A 941 -0.56 -39.25 -1.18
CA ARG A 941 -1.29 -39.65 -2.39
C ARG A 941 -2.78 -39.72 -2.14
N ASP A 942 -3.18 -40.36 -1.04
CA ASP A 942 -4.59 -40.46 -0.64
C ASP A 942 -5.21 -39.08 -0.45
N LEU A 943 -4.44 -38.10 0.05
CA LEU A 943 -4.90 -36.73 0.21
C LEU A 943 -5.15 -36.06 -1.16
N ILE A 944 -4.25 -36.26 -2.13
CA ILE A 944 -4.44 -35.74 -3.50
C ILE A 944 -5.68 -36.38 -4.15
N GLU A 945 -5.88 -37.69 -4.02
CA GLU A 945 -7.07 -38.38 -4.54
C GLU A 945 -8.35 -37.90 -3.85
N ALA A 946 -8.30 -37.55 -2.56
CA ALA A 946 -9.43 -36.97 -1.85
C ALA A 946 -9.75 -35.53 -2.28
N ILE A 947 -8.74 -34.75 -2.66
CA ILE A 947 -8.89 -33.39 -3.21
C ILE A 947 -9.40 -33.43 -4.66
N TYR A 948 -8.82 -34.31 -5.48
CA TYR A 948 -9.10 -34.48 -6.90
C TYR A 948 -8.92 -35.94 -7.32
N PRO A 949 -10.02 -36.73 -7.32
CA PRO A 949 -9.97 -38.13 -7.73
C PRO A 949 -9.46 -38.29 -9.16
N SER A 950 -8.71 -39.37 -9.43
CA SER A 950 -8.21 -39.65 -10.78
C SER A 950 -9.33 -39.59 -11.85
N PRO A 951 -9.13 -38.87 -12.97
CA PRO A 951 -10.15 -38.73 -14.01
C PRO A 951 -10.53 -40.05 -14.70
N MET A 952 -9.60 -41.01 -14.77
CA MET A 952 -9.80 -42.28 -15.45
C MET A 952 -10.46 -43.32 -14.54
N GLY A 953 -10.08 -43.36 -13.26
CA GLY A 953 -10.60 -44.30 -12.26
C GLY A 953 -9.53 -44.75 -11.28
N LYS A 954 -9.93 -45.50 -10.26
CA LYS A 954 -9.07 -45.95 -9.17
C LYS A 954 -8.23 -47.17 -9.58
N VAL A 955 -6.94 -47.18 -9.23
CA VAL A 955 -6.02 -48.31 -9.44
C VAL A 955 -5.38 -48.70 -8.10
N GLU A 956 -5.34 -49.99 -7.78
CA GLU A 956 -4.74 -50.55 -6.56
C GLU A 956 -3.85 -51.75 -6.89
N ILE A 957 -2.88 -52.10 -6.03
CA ILE A 957 -1.97 -53.23 -6.23
C ILE A 957 -1.82 -54.05 -4.94
N GLU A 958 -1.80 -55.37 -5.07
CA GLU A 958 -1.64 -56.29 -3.94
C GLU A 958 -0.53 -57.34 -4.24
N PRO A 959 0.47 -57.51 -3.36
CA PRO A 959 0.74 -56.66 -2.20
C PRO A 959 1.19 -55.25 -2.63
N ASP A 960 0.83 -54.26 -1.83
CA ASP A 960 1.24 -52.85 -2.01
C ASP A 960 2.75 -52.64 -1.82
N THR A 961 3.42 -53.54 -1.10
CA THR A 961 4.85 -53.54 -0.85
C THR A 961 5.52 -54.75 -1.48
N ILE A 962 6.48 -54.52 -2.36
CA ILE A 962 7.22 -55.56 -3.09
C ILE A 962 8.71 -55.41 -2.80
N SER A 963 9.36 -56.49 -2.35
CA SER A 963 10.81 -56.48 -2.08
C SER A 963 11.62 -56.48 -3.37
N ALA A 964 12.63 -55.63 -3.47
CA ALA A 964 13.60 -55.64 -4.56
C ALA A 964 14.38 -56.96 -4.63
N THR A 965 14.50 -57.68 -3.51
CA THR A 965 15.09 -59.02 -3.47
C THR A 965 14.28 -60.05 -4.25
N ALA A 966 13.00 -59.77 -4.56
CA ALA A 966 12.17 -60.62 -5.41
C ALA A 966 12.73 -60.75 -6.84
N LEU A 967 13.53 -59.79 -7.33
CA LEU A 967 14.26 -59.92 -8.61
C LEU A 967 15.20 -61.13 -8.66
N HIS A 968 15.63 -61.61 -7.50
CA HIS A 968 16.58 -62.72 -7.33
C HIS A 968 15.92 -64.00 -6.80
N ALA A 969 14.59 -64.01 -6.60
CA ALA A 969 13.87 -65.15 -6.05
C ALA A 969 13.83 -66.34 -7.03
N LEU A 970 14.01 -67.57 -6.49
CA LEU A 970 13.95 -68.82 -7.27
C LEU A 970 12.52 -69.24 -7.64
N GLU A 971 11.52 -68.84 -6.84
CA GLU A 971 10.08 -69.00 -7.11
C GLU A 971 9.43 -67.61 -7.09
N PRO A 972 8.87 -67.11 -8.20
CA PRO A 972 8.34 -65.75 -8.27
C PRO A 972 6.99 -65.62 -7.54
N ASP A 973 6.86 -64.57 -6.74
CA ASP A 973 5.57 -64.13 -6.21
C ASP A 973 4.68 -63.54 -7.31
N THR A 974 3.37 -63.56 -7.10
CA THR A 974 2.37 -62.93 -7.98
C THR A 974 1.97 -61.57 -7.42
N VAL A 975 1.84 -60.59 -8.30
CA VAL A 975 1.35 -59.24 -8.01
C VAL A 975 0.02 -59.07 -8.74
N THR A 976 -1.03 -58.64 -8.04
CA THR A 976 -2.34 -58.40 -8.65
C THR A 976 -2.62 -56.90 -8.66
N ILE A 977 -2.93 -56.34 -9.83
CA ILE A 977 -3.40 -54.96 -9.97
C ILE A 977 -4.92 -54.98 -10.11
N TYR A 978 -5.61 -54.10 -9.38
CA TYR A 978 -7.04 -53.89 -9.45
C TYR A 978 -7.34 -52.53 -10.08
N PHE A 979 -8.36 -52.47 -10.95
CA PHE A 979 -8.80 -51.21 -11.56
C PHE A 979 -10.33 -51.13 -11.63
N GLY A 980 -10.90 -49.97 -11.27
CA GLY A 980 -12.35 -49.76 -11.17
C GLY A 980 -12.70 -48.29 -10.92
N ASP A 981 -13.93 -48.01 -10.49
CA ASP A 981 -14.41 -46.65 -10.15
C ASP A 981 -14.18 -45.62 -11.27
N LEU A 982 -14.56 -45.99 -12.50
CA LEU A 982 -14.36 -45.16 -13.69
C LEU A 982 -15.13 -43.84 -13.60
N ASN A 983 -14.44 -42.73 -13.87
CA ASN A 983 -14.97 -41.36 -13.78
C ASN A 983 -15.19 -40.69 -15.14
N ASP A 984 -14.93 -41.40 -16.24
CA ASP A 984 -14.99 -40.91 -17.64
C ASP A 984 -16.31 -41.26 -18.36
N GLY A 985 -17.25 -41.88 -17.65
CA GLY A 985 -18.55 -42.30 -18.19
C GLY A 985 -18.59 -43.73 -18.72
N HIS A 986 -17.46 -44.45 -18.75
CA HIS A 986 -17.40 -45.88 -19.05
C HIS A 986 -17.71 -46.76 -17.83
N THR A 987 -17.94 -48.05 -18.06
CA THR A 987 -18.02 -49.08 -17.01
C THR A 987 -16.89 -50.10 -17.16
N VAL A 988 -16.55 -50.83 -16.10
CA VAL A 988 -15.48 -51.84 -16.16
C VAL A 988 -15.76 -52.92 -17.22
N GLY A 989 -17.03 -53.21 -17.50
CA GLY A 989 -17.44 -54.10 -18.59
C GLY A 989 -17.14 -53.58 -20.00
N ASP A 990 -16.88 -52.28 -20.16
CA ASP A 990 -16.52 -51.65 -21.43
C ASP A 990 -15.04 -51.79 -21.76
N ILE A 991 -14.20 -52.33 -20.87
CA ILE A 991 -12.76 -52.50 -21.08
C ILE A 991 -12.48 -53.69 -22.02
N ASP A 992 -11.67 -53.49 -23.06
CA ASP A 992 -11.10 -54.59 -23.85
C ASP A 992 -9.97 -55.24 -23.06
N GLN A 993 -10.32 -56.29 -22.33
CA GLN A 993 -9.39 -57.05 -21.48
C GLN A 993 -8.15 -57.57 -22.23
N SER A 994 -8.23 -57.78 -23.54
CA SER A 994 -7.10 -58.29 -24.33
C SER A 994 -6.07 -57.22 -24.70
N SER A 995 -6.42 -55.95 -24.49
CA SER A 995 -5.58 -54.80 -24.78
C SER A 995 -4.75 -54.32 -23.58
N LEU A 996 -5.03 -54.83 -22.37
CA LEU A 996 -4.44 -54.34 -21.13
C LEU A 996 -2.95 -54.68 -21.02
N ALA A 997 -2.15 -53.67 -20.68
CA ALA A 997 -0.71 -53.80 -20.46
C ALA A 997 -0.25 -52.84 -19.35
N ILE A 998 0.73 -53.28 -18.57
CA ILE A 998 1.41 -52.50 -17.55
C ILE A 998 2.68 -51.88 -18.13
N ASN A 999 2.94 -50.62 -17.81
CA ASN A 999 4.05 -49.81 -18.32
C ASN A 999 4.14 -49.86 -19.87
N GLY A 1000 2.98 -49.95 -20.53
CA GLY A 1000 2.84 -50.01 -21.99
C GLY A 1000 3.35 -51.29 -22.68
N ALA A 1001 3.88 -52.26 -21.95
CA ALA A 1001 4.55 -53.42 -22.54
C ALA A 1001 4.35 -54.75 -21.80
N LEU A 1002 4.19 -54.73 -20.47
CA LEU A 1002 4.07 -55.93 -19.66
C LEU A 1002 2.63 -56.46 -19.71
N VAL A 1003 2.44 -57.60 -20.37
CA VAL A 1003 1.13 -58.23 -20.53
C VAL A 1003 0.80 -59.05 -19.27
N PRO A 1004 -0.38 -58.85 -18.63
CA PRO A 1004 -0.82 -59.66 -17.50
C PRO A 1004 -0.89 -61.15 -17.83
N SER A 1005 -0.58 -61.98 -16.84
CA SER A 1005 -0.69 -63.44 -16.93
C SER A 1005 -2.14 -63.93 -16.86
N SER A 1006 -3.00 -63.20 -16.14
CA SER A 1006 -4.47 -63.33 -16.15
C SER A 1006 -5.14 -61.96 -16.05
N VAL A 1007 -6.36 -61.89 -16.58
CA VAL A 1007 -7.29 -60.75 -16.40
C VAL A 1007 -8.64 -61.34 -16.00
N GLU A 1008 -9.17 -60.93 -14.85
CA GLU A 1008 -10.47 -61.38 -14.31
C GLU A 1008 -11.38 -60.18 -13.98
N LEU A 1009 -12.64 -60.24 -14.39
CA LEU A 1009 -13.65 -59.29 -13.94
C LEU A 1009 -14.23 -59.72 -12.61
N LEU A 1010 -14.11 -58.85 -11.62
CA LEU A 1010 -14.67 -59.01 -10.28
C LEU A 1010 -15.99 -58.24 -10.19
N PRO A 1011 -17.12 -58.92 -9.90
CA PRO A 1011 -18.41 -58.25 -9.75
C PRO A 1011 -18.48 -57.36 -8.50
N THR A 1012 -17.58 -57.55 -7.54
CA THR A 1012 -17.43 -56.73 -6.31
C THR A 1012 -16.00 -56.84 -5.78
N HIS A 1013 -15.41 -55.74 -5.32
CA HIS A 1013 -14.16 -55.70 -4.55
C HIS A 1013 -14.33 -54.79 -3.31
N PRO A 1014 -13.74 -55.10 -2.14
CA PRO A 1014 -13.92 -54.28 -0.92
C PRO A 1014 -13.51 -52.81 -1.08
N ASP A 1015 -12.48 -52.54 -1.87
CA ASP A 1015 -11.90 -51.20 -2.03
C ASP A 1015 -12.41 -50.43 -3.26
N PHE A 1016 -13.41 -50.97 -3.95
CA PHE A 1016 -14.00 -50.38 -5.16
C PHE A 1016 -15.53 -50.31 -5.07
N ILE A 1017 -16.09 -49.26 -5.65
CA ILE A 1017 -17.53 -49.06 -5.79
C ILE A 1017 -18.02 -49.77 -7.06
N GLY A 1018 -18.38 -51.05 -6.91
CA GLY A 1018 -18.99 -51.84 -7.99
C GLY A 1018 -18.05 -52.89 -8.57
N GLU A 1019 -18.02 -53.00 -9.89
CA GLU A 1019 -17.17 -53.96 -10.60
C GLU A 1019 -15.71 -53.46 -10.63
N ALA A 1020 -14.75 -54.39 -10.63
CA ALA A 1020 -13.33 -54.10 -10.79
C ALA A 1020 -12.69 -55.16 -11.70
N VAL A 1021 -11.58 -54.84 -12.35
CA VAL A 1021 -10.76 -55.81 -13.09
C VAL A 1021 -9.50 -56.13 -12.30
N ALA A 1022 -9.17 -57.41 -12.16
CA ALA A 1022 -7.95 -57.90 -11.53
C ALA A 1022 -6.97 -58.39 -12.59
N LEU A 1023 -5.71 -57.96 -12.53
CA LEU A 1023 -4.64 -58.29 -13.47
C LEU A 1023 -3.47 -58.93 -12.71
N ASP A 1024 -3.21 -60.23 -12.93
CA ASP A 1024 -2.12 -60.94 -12.24
C ASP A 1024 -0.81 -60.86 -13.04
N LEU A 1025 0.29 -60.56 -12.37
CA LEU A 1025 1.62 -60.34 -12.94
C LEU A 1025 2.68 -61.14 -12.18
N SER A 1026 3.76 -61.46 -12.88
CA SER A 1026 5.00 -61.97 -12.27
C SER A 1026 5.72 -60.83 -11.56
N ALA A 1027 6.00 -60.96 -10.26
CA ALA A 1027 6.72 -59.94 -9.50
C ALA A 1027 8.10 -59.62 -10.12
N ILE A 1028 8.80 -60.64 -10.66
CA ILE A 1028 10.10 -60.47 -11.33
C ILE A 1028 9.95 -59.60 -12.58
N ASP A 1029 8.98 -59.92 -13.44
CA ASP A 1029 8.79 -59.20 -14.71
C ASP A 1029 8.31 -57.76 -14.44
N PHE A 1030 7.45 -57.56 -13.43
CA PHE A 1030 7.01 -56.25 -12.98
C PHE A 1030 8.17 -55.40 -12.47
N LEU A 1031 9.01 -55.94 -11.57
CA LEU A 1031 10.14 -55.21 -10.99
C LEU A 1031 11.29 -54.97 -11.98
N SER A 1032 11.43 -55.78 -13.03
CA SER A 1032 12.53 -55.67 -14.00
C SER A 1032 12.59 -54.33 -14.75
N GLY A 1033 11.49 -53.57 -14.76
CA GLY A 1033 11.41 -52.25 -15.34
C GLY A 1033 11.89 -51.10 -14.44
N TYR A 1034 12.27 -51.39 -13.19
CA TYR A 1034 12.63 -50.37 -12.19
C TYR A 1034 14.12 -50.39 -11.85
N GLU A 1035 14.68 -49.20 -11.60
CA GLU A 1035 16.09 -49.05 -11.18
C GLU A 1035 16.32 -49.56 -9.75
N ILE A 1036 17.60 -49.85 -9.43
CA ILE A 1036 18.05 -50.26 -8.10
C ILE A 1036 17.59 -49.23 -7.06
N ALA A 1037 16.78 -49.68 -6.10
CA ALA A 1037 16.35 -48.89 -4.96
C ALA A 1037 17.05 -49.33 -3.67
N TRP A 1038 17.25 -48.39 -2.75
CA TRP A 1038 17.75 -48.64 -1.40
C TRP A 1038 16.70 -48.18 -0.38
N GLY A 1039 16.40 -48.99 0.64
CA GLY A 1039 15.34 -48.68 1.60
C GLY A 1039 13.94 -48.72 0.97
N MET A 1040 12.93 -48.17 1.65
CA MET A 1040 11.56 -48.13 1.11
C MET A 1040 11.42 -46.98 0.12
N THR A 1041 10.99 -47.25 -1.11
CA THR A 1041 10.82 -46.23 -2.14
C THR A 1041 9.54 -46.47 -2.93
N ASN A 1042 8.72 -45.46 -3.12
CA ASN A 1042 7.55 -45.61 -4.00
C ASN A 1042 7.95 -45.61 -5.47
N ARG A 1043 7.21 -46.38 -6.26
CA ARG A 1043 7.39 -46.52 -7.69
C ARG A 1043 6.04 -46.50 -8.37
N GLY A 1044 5.92 -45.67 -9.40
CA GLY A 1044 4.73 -45.59 -10.23
C GLY A 1044 4.71 -46.65 -11.32
N TYR A 1045 3.51 -47.05 -11.74
CA TYR A 1045 3.28 -47.84 -12.96
C TYR A 1045 2.08 -47.27 -13.72
N THR A 1046 1.99 -47.58 -15.00
CA THR A 1046 0.84 -47.19 -15.82
C THR A 1046 0.10 -48.42 -16.32
N LEU A 1047 -1.21 -48.46 -16.09
CA LEU A 1047 -2.14 -49.37 -16.76
C LEU A 1047 -2.57 -48.72 -18.06
N THR A 1048 -2.36 -49.40 -19.19
CA THR A 1048 -2.75 -48.94 -20.53
C THR A 1048 -3.64 -49.96 -21.21
N GLY A 1049 -4.56 -49.51 -22.05
CA GLY A 1049 -5.45 -50.38 -22.82
C GLY A 1049 -6.42 -49.60 -23.71
N LEU A 1050 -7.48 -50.28 -24.13
CA LEU A 1050 -8.58 -49.73 -24.92
C LEU A 1050 -9.93 -50.09 -24.29
N PHE A 1051 -10.91 -49.22 -24.48
CA PHE A 1051 -12.32 -49.55 -24.34
C PHE A 1051 -12.85 -50.24 -25.61
N ASN A 1052 -13.97 -50.94 -25.48
CA ASN A 1052 -14.60 -51.73 -26.53
C ASN A 1052 -15.08 -50.89 -27.73
N ASP A 1053 -15.24 -49.57 -27.55
CA ASP A 1053 -15.57 -48.60 -28.60
C ASP A 1053 -14.32 -48.01 -29.28
N GLY A 1054 -13.12 -48.31 -28.77
CA GLY A 1054 -11.84 -47.92 -29.33
C GLY A 1054 -11.17 -46.74 -28.62
N ASP A 1055 -11.79 -46.17 -27.59
CA ASP A 1055 -11.17 -45.10 -26.78
C ASP A 1055 -9.99 -45.63 -25.97
N SER A 1056 -9.01 -44.77 -25.70
CA SER A 1056 -7.79 -45.16 -25.00
C SER A 1056 -7.97 -45.12 -23.49
N LEU A 1057 -7.49 -46.16 -22.81
CA LEU A 1057 -7.44 -46.26 -21.36
C LEU A 1057 -6.00 -46.04 -20.92
N THR A 1058 -5.78 -45.09 -20.01
CA THR A 1058 -4.50 -44.91 -19.32
C THR A 1058 -4.78 -44.48 -17.89
N ALA A 1059 -4.40 -45.32 -16.93
CA ALA A 1059 -4.55 -45.05 -15.50
C ALA A 1059 -3.19 -45.28 -14.81
N GLY A 1060 -2.84 -44.41 -13.87
CA GLY A 1060 -1.62 -44.58 -13.07
C GLY A 1060 -1.92 -45.32 -11.78
N GLY A 1061 -1.00 -46.19 -11.37
CA GLY A 1061 -0.98 -46.76 -10.03
C GLY A 1061 0.43 -46.64 -9.44
N TRP A 1062 0.58 -47.01 -8.19
CA TRP A 1062 1.86 -46.94 -7.47
C TRP A 1062 1.99 -48.13 -6.53
N PHE A 1063 3.22 -48.44 -6.13
CA PHE A 1063 3.54 -49.46 -5.12
C PHE A 1063 4.79 -49.06 -4.34
N ILE A 1064 5.02 -49.69 -3.19
CA ILE A 1064 6.21 -49.53 -2.38
C ILE A 1064 7.25 -50.58 -2.78
N LEU A 1065 8.36 -50.15 -3.36
CA LEU A 1065 9.54 -50.98 -3.57
C LEU A 1065 10.39 -50.99 -2.30
N ALA A 1066 10.42 -52.11 -1.59
CA ALA A 1066 11.35 -52.34 -0.49
C ALA A 1066 12.72 -52.69 -1.08
N GLY A 1067 13.53 -51.66 -1.32
CA GLY A 1067 14.88 -51.70 -1.89
C GLY A 1067 15.90 -52.49 -1.06
N HIS A 1068 17.09 -52.64 -1.64
CA HIS A 1068 18.20 -53.34 -1.00
C HIS A 1068 18.66 -52.63 0.29
N ARG A 1069 19.25 -53.39 1.22
CA ARG A 1069 19.82 -52.87 2.47
C ARG A 1069 21.33 -53.04 2.48
N ALA A 1070 22.05 -51.99 2.85
CA ALA A 1070 23.51 -52.07 2.98
C ALA A 1070 23.89 -53.07 4.06
N GLY A 1071 24.73 -54.06 3.73
CA GLY A 1071 25.13 -55.14 4.62
C GLY A 1071 24.19 -56.35 4.67
N ASP A 1072 23.05 -56.34 3.97
CA ASP A 1072 22.18 -57.51 3.79
C ASP A 1072 22.66 -58.28 2.55
N ILE A 1073 23.67 -59.12 2.78
CA ILE A 1073 24.39 -59.85 1.74
C ILE A 1073 23.61 -61.10 1.33
N THR A 1074 22.79 -61.63 2.23
CA THR A 1074 21.93 -62.79 1.98
C THR A 1074 20.62 -62.44 1.28
N LEU A 1075 20.29 -61.14 1.18
CA LEU A 1075 19.07 -60.60 0.59
C LEU A 1075 17.80 -61.10 1.28
N ASP A 1076 17.88 -61.34 2.59
CA ASP A 1076 16.75 -61.84 3.40
C ASP A 1076 15.94 -60.71 4.06
N GLY A 1077 16.34 -59.45 3.82
CA GLY A 1077 15.71 -58.24 4.32
C GLY A 1077 16.26 -57.78 5.68
N SER A 1078 17.22 -58.50 6.27
CA SER A 1078 17.83 -58.17 7.56
C SER A 1078 19.35 -58.06 7.45
N VAL A 1079 19.95 -57.20 8.27
CA VAL A 1079 21.41 -57.10 8.39
C VAL A 1079 21.81 -57.77 9.71
N ASP A 1080 22.23 -59.04 9.64
CA ASP A 1080 22.56 -59.83 10.82
C ASP A 1080 23.82 -60.72 10.66
N ILE A 1081 24.03 -61.63 11.61
CA ILE A 1081 25.22 -62.50 11.64
C ILE A 1081 25.27 -63.43 10.40
N SER A 1082 24.14 -63.71 9.76
CA SER A 1082 24.03 -64.56 8.59
C SER A 1082 24.74 -63.93 7.38
N ASP A 1083 24.65 -62.62 7.20
CA ASP A 1083 25.36 -61.87 6.17
C ASP A 1083 26.88 -61.90 6.38
N LEU A 1084 27.29 -61.77 7.64
CA LEU A 1084 28.69 -61.90 8.04
C LEU A 1084 29.24 -63.30 7.72
N LEU A 1085 28.45 -64.35 7.95
CA LEU A 1085 28.85 -65.72 7.60
C LEU A 1085 28.92 -65.91 6.08
N TYR A 1086 28.02 -65.30 5.33
CA TYR A 1086 28.00 -65.36 3.87
C TYR A 1086 29.29 -64.77 3.27
N ILE A 1087 29.66 -63.55 3.66
CA ILE A 1087 30.86 -62.89 3.12
C ILE A 1087 32.16 -63.61 3.53
N ILE A 1088 32.20 -64.24 4.73
CA ILE A 1088 33.31 -65.12 5.16
C ILE A 1088 33.42 -66.36 4.25
N ASP A 1089 32.30 -67.00 3.95
CA ASP A 1089 32.27 -68.19 3.12
C ASP A 1089 32.67 -67.87 1.67
N PHE A 1090 32.21 -66.74 1.13
CA PHE A 1090 32.65 -66.18 -0.15
C PHE A 1090 34.16 -65.96 -0.18
N MET A 1091 34.72 -65.20 0.76
CA MET A 1091 36.14 -64.80 0.75
C MET A 1091 37.11 -65.94 1.07
N PHE A 1092 36.75 -66.85 1.98
CA PHE A 1092 37.71 -67.80 2.56
C PHE A 1092 37.36 -69.28 2.35
N ARG A 1093 36.13 -69.60 1.92
CA ARG A 1093 35.67 -71.00 1.78
C ARG A 1093 35.18 -71.37 0.38
N ALA A 1094 35.47 -70.52 -0.61
CA ALA A 1094 35.02 -70.70 -1.99
C ALA A 1094 33.48 -70.82 -2.10
N GLY A 1095 32.77 -70.07 -1.25
CA GLY A 1095 31.35 -69.82 -1.39
C GLY A 1095 31.02 -69.01 -2.65
N PRO A 1096 29.75 -68.95 -3.05
CA PRO A 1096 29.31 -68.14 -4.18
C PRO A 1096 29.55 -66.64 -3.92
N PRO A 1097 29.81 -65.83 -4.97
CA PRO A 1097 29.79 -64.38 -4.85
C PRO A 1097 28.41 -63.88 -4.37
N PRO A 1098 28.34 -62.70 -3.70
CA PRO A 1098 27.06 -62.05 -3.43
C PRO A 1098 26.28 -61.85 -4.73
N GLU A 1099 24.99 -62.22 -4.74
CA GLU A 1099 24.15 -62.04 -5.93
C GLU A 1099 23.93 -60.56 -6.27
N PHE A 1100 24.04 -59.69 -5.26
CA PHE A 1100 24.00 -58.25 -5.39
C PHE A 1100 25.25 -57.62 -4.73
N PRO A 1101 26.39 -57.53 -5.44
CA PRO A 1101 27.67 -57.05 -4.90
C PRO A 1101 27.63 -55.70 -4.16
N PRO A 1102 26.82 -54.69 -4.57
CA PRO A 1102 26.72 -53.44 -3.82
C PRO A 1102 26.26 -53.59 -2.36
N SER A 1103 25.52 -54.66 -2.00
CA SER A 1103 25.13 -54.92 -0.61
C SER A 1103 26.29 -55.38 0.27
N ALA A 1104 27.34 -55.94 -0.33
CA ALA A 1104 28.50 -56.50 0.36
C ALA A 1104 29.68 -55.52 0.46
N ASP A 1105 29.64 -54.41 -0.28
CA ASP A 1105 30.54 -53.25 -0.20
C ASP A 1105 29.98 -52.27 0.85
N VAL A 1106 30.28 -52.54 2.12
CA VAL A 1106 29.66 -51.85 3.27
C VAL A 1106 30.44 -50.62 3.70
N ASP A 1107 31.66 -50.44 3.21
CA ASP A 1107 32.47 -49.24 3.42
C ASP A 1107 32.45 -48.26 2.23
N ALA A 1108 31.72 -48.63 1.17
CA ALA A 1108 31.44 -47.83 -0.02
C ALA A 1108 32.68 -47.43 -0.84
N ASP A 1109 33.71 -48.29 -0.86
CA ASP A 1109 34.93 -48.08 -1.65
C ASP A 1109 34.84 -48.63 -3.09
N CYS A 1110 33.67 -49.18 -3.46
CA CYS A 1110 33.35 -49.85 -4.72
C CYS A 1110 34.07 -51.18 -4.94
N VAL A 1111 34.62 -51.82 -3.91
CA VAL A 1111 35.34 -53.10 -4.00
C VAL A 1111 34.95 -54.01 -2.83
N VAL A 1112 34.32 -55.16 -3.11
CA VAL A 1112 34.04 -56.15 -2.07
C VAL A 1112 35.33 -56.88 -1.66
N ASP A 1113 35.94 -56.48 -0.54
CA ASP A 1113 37.18 -57.06 -0.02
C ASP A 1113 37.21 -57.26 1.51
N ILE A 1114 38.37 -57.62 2.06
CA ILE A 1114 38.50 -57.94 3.50
C ILE A 1114 38.14 -56.75 4.40
N SER A 1115 38.18 -55.52 3.89
CA SER A 1115 37.84 -54.27 4.58
C SER A 1115 36.35 -54.24 4.93
N ASP A 1116 35.47 -54.68 4.02
CA ASP A 1116 34.03 -54.84 4.25
C ASP A 1116 33.71 -55.83 5.36
N LEU A 1117 34.42 -56.97 5.36
CA LEU A 1117 34.28 -57.96 6.42
C LEU A 1117 34.69 -57.37 7.77
N VAL A 1118 35.80 -56.62 7.82
CA VAL A 1118 36.24 -55.96 9.05
C VAL A 1118 35.21 -54.92 9.50
N TYR A 1119 34.65 -54.15 8.56
CA TYR A 1119 33.62 -53.14 8.83
C TYR A 1119 32.35 -53.75 9.45
N LEU A 1120 31.83 -54.85 8.89
CA LEU A 1120 30.67 -55.56 9.48
C LEU A 1120 30.96 -56.13 10.87
N VAL A 1121 32.17 -56.66 11.11
CA VAL A 1121 32.58 -57.13 12.45
C VAL A 1121 32.61 -55.98 13.45
N GLU A 1122 33.13 -54.81 13.06
CA GLU A 1122 33.15 -53.62 13.91
C GLU A 1122 31.74 -53.07 14.18
N TYR A 1123 30.86 -53.08 13.18
CA TYR A 1123 29.45 -52.71 13.34
C TYR A 1123 28.73 -53.62 14.35
N PHE A 1124 28.80 -54.95 14.19
CA PHE A 1124 28.09 -55.88 15.07
C PHE A 1124 28.68 -56.02 16.47
N PHE A 1125 29.99 -55.89 16.63
CA PHE A 1125 30.69 -56.25 17.88
C PHE A 1125 31.57 -55.15 18.48
N GLY A 1126 31.88 -54.10 17.72
CA GLY A 1126 32.81 -53.01 18.10
C GLY A 1126 32.15 -51.65 18.34
N GLY A 1127 30.86 -51.49 18.02
CA GLY A 1127 30.15 -50.20 18.09
C GLY A 1127 30.49 -49.25 16.93
N GLY A 1128 30.86 -49.81 15.76
CA GLY A 1128 31.09 -49.05 14.52
C GLY A 1128 29.84 -48.42 13.94
N THR A 1129 30.00 -47.57 12.93
CA THR A 1129 28.90 -46.92 12.20
C THR A 1129 28.10 -47.93 11.37
N ALA A 1130 26.85 -47.60 11.05
CA ALA A 1130 26.01 -48.44 10.21
C ALA A 1130 26.60 -48.61 8.79
N PRO A 1131 26.38 -49.77 8.12
CA PRO A 1131 26.81 -50.01 6.74
C PRO A 1131 26.40 -48.92 5.76
N GLN A 1132 27.28 -48.62 4.81
CA GLN A 1132 27.07 -47.58 3.78
C GLN A 1132 26.61 -48.21 2.45
N ARG A 1133 25.96 -47.40 1.58
CA ARG A 1133 25.48 -47.85 0.27
C ARG A 1133 26.68 -48.08 -0.67
N GLY A 1134 26.97 -49.33 -0.99
CA GLY A 1134 28.07 -49.72 -1.86
C GLY A 1134 27.85 -49.41 -3.35
N CYS A 1135 28.94 -49.42 -4.11
CA CYS A 1135 28.99 -49.19 -5.56
C CYS A 1135 29.75 -50.30 -6.31
N ALA A 1136 30.12 -51.38 -5.62
CA ALA A 1136 30.80 -52.51 -6.24
C ALA A 1136 29.98 -53.10 -7.39
N ILE A 1137 30.62 -53.22 -8.55
CA ILE A 1137 30.10 -53.89 -9.74
C ILE A 1137 30.97 -55.10 -10.06
N ASP A 1138 30.35 -56.16 -10.55
CA ASP A 1138 30.99 -57.45 -10.86
C ASP A 1138 32.11 -57.36 -11.92
#